data_AF-A0A6L4AV46-F1
#
_entry.id   AF-A0A6L4AV46-F1
#
_cell.length_a   1.000
_cell.length_b   1.000
_cell.length_c   1.000
_cell.angle_alpha   90.00
_cell.angle_beta   90.00
_cell.angle_gamma   90.00
#
_symmetry.space_group_name_H-M   'P 1'
#
loop_
_entity.id
_entity.type
_entity.pdbx_description
1 polymer ?
#
loop_
_entity_poly.entity_id
_entity_poly.type
_entity_poly.pdbx_seq_one_letter_code
_entity_poly.pdbx_strand_id
1 'polypeptide(L)'
;MRRTQSWLAIAALLLTAVPAFAFVRPEASPLASREVRPAGFEADPELRLLAELEATEAAQRGADLAQLGLEPAYARLDARGGSWATLLLARPLIPGTGVGNDLTWDDLGFVAAPAGDGVGQAAWNEFTRFLGQHRRELGFDPAELVPSLGVTDGGALVQIHAGRQIRGVPVRGAALSATVNHGNLILLGAERWGKIGVSTVPTLSESDAAAALEAHLAPFEMAGWQAKPTLELLPLGVDGKPGHGWNHRLVWTMRPDLGTLNSFEAAVDAHSGEVLLFQDTNHYATRNIKGGVYPASYDGQAPDGVEVPGYPMPFATFTHSSGSGVTDSGGNLFNISGNITTQLQGPFVRIQDNCGAISESSGSGDLDLGVSPDPDCDTPPGSSSAGNTHSARTGFYELNRIAEMARGQSPSGPANTWLNAQLTSNMNINQTCNAFWNGSTVNFYREGNPCGNTGQLAGVFDHEWGHGLDDNGTNGSISAPGEGIADLYAAFRLNESCVGRGFFIDGSLCGGYGDPCTPASGCTGIRDIDWAHRTSGQPHTVAWVNANSNCGSVHCRGALYAESAWDLAKRDLPTFYGMDDNTAMALATRLVFKGADNVGTWFVLTNGTQGGCAATGGYLQFLGADDDNGNLADGTPHMQAIYAAFNRHEIACATPTVQDGGCASAPTQAPNVTVSGNDTAADLSWSAVPNAASYQIHRADGEFQCGFGKTLVGTTAGTFFQDTGLQNGREYSYIVTPVGSSPACMGPASSCDTVVPAAGLSASPSSVEICAGTSALYTVTVTPPFAPPVTMSLTGNPAPSNASFSLNPVTGPLPQNTVLTIGNTAGVSPGDYLMTANGNDGVTNFDLALQLRVFNAAPGAPALVAPANGATSVPLDVTFSWNPVAQDGDYELEVATDAAFTNIIRTATTSGTSTSVTPDLPSNVLLYWRVRSSNACGDGAYSAVYSFATVALPGDCGIGTVPSEVYFTDFEAGAPGWTSSGTGNTWAQSSVQAHSGTFSWRAQGPATVSDQRLLSPAIVLPASGDLSLQFWNYQEMEDSSGGCFDGAILEVSTDGGTSFTQVLDADLLTDPYNGLVSGSFQNPLGGLNAWCGDPQPFLNSVVDINAWAGQTVHFRFRFGSDSSVGRPNGAWFLDDVEVQVCAPDTMPFLDGFESGNTSQWSATQN
;
A
#
# COMPACT_ATOMS: atom_id res chain seq x y z
N MET A 1 15.35 7.12 90.19
CA MET A 1 14.34 7.55 91.19
C MET A 1 13.09 8.02 90.44
N ARG A 2 11.87 7.80 90.97
CA ARG A 2 10.58 8.50 90.70
C ARG A 2 10.24 8.77 89.20
N ARG A 3 9.24 8.17 88.53
CA ARG A 3 7.83 7.85 88.89
C ARG A 3 7.08 9.02 89.56
N THR A 4 6.13 9.64 88.82
CA THR A 4 4.67 9.78 89.10
C THR A 4 4.04 10.73 88.05
N GLN A 5 3.09 10.30 87.19
CA GLN A 5 1.60 10.35 87.37
C GLN A 5 1.03 11.80 87.32
N SER A 6 -0.12 12.15 86.73
CA SER A 6 -1.39 11.47 86.33
C SER A 6 -1.98 12.18 85.07
N TRP A 7 -3.00 11.75 84.32
CA TRP A 7 -4.31 11.13 84.66
C TRP A 7 -4.88 10.27 83.51
N LEU A 8 -5.88 9.43 83.83
CA LEU A 8 -6.42 8.38 82.95
C LEU A 8 -7.92 8.12 83.25
N ALA A 9 -8.80 8.22 82.23
CA ALA A 9 -10.16 7.63 82.10
C ALA A 9 -10.80 8.25 80.82
N ILE A 10 -11.10 7.58 79.70
CA ILE A 10 -11.70 6.26 79.38
C ILE A 10 -13.22 6.17 79.63
N ALA A 11 -14.01 6.30 78.54
CA ALA A 11 -15.02 5.36 78.04
C ALA A 11 -15.79 6.01 76.86
N ALA A 12 -16.13 5.35 75.74
CA ALA A 12 -15.73 4.04 75.20
C ALA A 12 -16.10 3.96 73.70
N LEU A 13 -15.28 3.28 72.87
CA LEU A 13 -15.72 2.57 71.66
C LEU A 13 -14.63 1.59 71.18
N LEU A 14 -14.93 0.31 71.39
CA LEU A 14 -14.35 -0.93 70.82
C LEU A 14 -15.35 -1.40 69.73
N LEU A 15 -15.07 -2.12 68.64
CA LEU A 15 -13.86 -2.62 67.94
C LEU A 15 -14.05 -2.25 66.43
N THR A 16 -13.23 -2.57 65.43
CA THR A 16 -12.03 -3.46 65.28
C THR A 16 -11.15 -2.90 64.14
N ALA A 17 -9.91 -3.37 64.01
CA ALA A 17 -9.16 -3.25 62.76
C ALA A 17 -9.56 -4.36 61.78
N VAL A 18 -9.70 -4.02 60.49
CA VAL A 18 -9.78 -4.95 59.35
C VAL A 18 -8.74 -4.47 58.33
N PRO A 19 -8.00 -5.36 57.63
CA PRO A 19 -6.95 -4.93 56.72
C PRO A 19 -7.49 -4.08 55.58
N ALA A 20 -6.67 -3.17 55.07
CA ALA A 20 -6.91 -2.60 53.74
C ALA A 20 -6.93 -3.76 52.74
N PHE A 21 -8.03 -3.90 51.99
CA PHE A 21 -8.07 -4.80 50.85
C PHE A 21 -7.08 -4.28 49.81
N ALA A 22 -6.01 -5.04 49.58
CA ALA A 22 -5.20 -4.83 48.39
C ALA A 22 -6.12 -5.00 47.17
N PHE A 23 -6.04 -4.07 46.22
CA PHE A 23 -6.62 -4.29 44.90
C PHE A 23 -5.89 -5.48 44.29
N VAL A 24 -6.59 -6.62 44.25
CA VAL A 24 -6.15 -7.80 43.53
C VAL A 24 -6.22 -7.41 42.04
N ARG A 25 -5.10 -7.59 41.34
CA ARG A 25 -5.03 -7.58 39.87
C ARG A 25 -6.26 -8.34 39.33
N PRO A 26 -6.88 -7.95 38.20
CA PRO A 26 -7.42 -8.99 37.33
C PRO A 26 -6.23 -9.92 37.12
N GLU A 27 -6.29 -11.15 37.64
CA GLU A 27 -5.20 -12.09 37.42
C GLU A 27 -5.07 -12.18 35.91
N ALA A 28 -3.84 -11.97 35.40
CA ALA A 28 -3.56 -12.27 34.01
C ALA A 28 -4.13 -13.66 33.78
N SER A 29 -5.05 -13.79 32.81
CA SER A 29 -5.73 -15.05 32.54
C SER A 29 -4.67 -16.15 32.62
N PRO A 30 -4.84 -17.21 33.41
CA PRO A 30 -3.79 -18.23 33.53
C PRO A 30 -3.35 -18.78 32.16
N LEU A 31 -4.21 -18.62 31.15
CA LEU A 31 -4.03 -18.81 29.72
C LEU A 31 -3.05 -17.83 29.04
N ALA A 32 -3.02 -16.55 29.41
CA ALA A 32 -2.04 -15.56 28.91
C ALA A 32 -0.59 -15.92 29.29
N SER A 33 -0.38 -16.74 30.34
CA SER A 33 0.94 -17.31 30.65
C SER A 33 1.41 -18.39 29.67
N ARG A 34 0.55 -18.76 28.69
CA ARG A 34 0.86 -19.66 27.58
C ARG A 34 1.12 -18.92 26.26
N GLU A 35 1.08 -17.59 26.25
CA GLU A 35 1.40 -16.82 25.05
C GLU A 35 2.84 -17.06 24.60
N VAL A 36 3.01 -17.18 23.29
CA VAL A 36 4.30 -17.37 22.63
C VAL A 36 4.29 -16.52 21.37
N ARG A 37 5.39 -15.80 21.10
CA ARG A 37 5.61 -15.11 19.82
C ARG A 37 7.07 -15.32 19.43
N PRO A 38 7.39 -15.69 18.18
CA PRO A 38 8.78 -15.87 17.76
C PRO A 38 9.51 -14.53 17.71
N ALA A 39 10.80 -14.52 18.02
CA ALA A 39 11.65 -13.37 17.70
C ALA A 39 11.75 -13.23 16.16
N GLY A 40 11.62 -12.01 15.64
CA GLY A 40 11.62 -11.75 14.19
C GLY A 40 10.32 -12.13 13.46
N PHE A 41 9.24 -12.42 14.19
CA PHE A 41 7.87 -12.39 13.66
C PHE A 41 7.53 -10.94 13.27
N GLU A 42 7.05 -10.73 12.05
CA GLU A 42 6.87 -9.39 11.46
C GLU A 42 8.15 -8.54 11.45
N ALA A 43 9.26 -9.12 10.97
CA ALA A 43 10.41 -8.31 10.59
C ALA A 43 10.04 -7.29 9.50
N ASP A 44 10.77 -6.17 9.45
CA ASP A 44 10.61 -5.11 8.44
C ASP A 44 11.52 -5.35 7.20
N PRO A 45 11.17 -4.84 6.00
CA PRO A 45 12.04 -4.85 4.82
C PRO A 45 13.24 -3.89 4.95
N GLU A 46 14.18 -3.94 4.01
CA GLU A 46 15.40 -3.11 3.98
C GLU A 46 15.68 -2.57 2.59
N LEU A 47 15.17 -1.37 2.28
CA LEU A 47 15.24 -0.83 0.92
C LEU A 47 16.62 -0.25 0.61
N ARG A 48 17.12 -0.52 -0.61
CA ARG A 48 18.41 -0.02 -1.13
C ARG A 48 18.29 0.48 -2.57
N LEU A 49 19.05 1.51 -2.89
CA LEU A 49 19.34 1.96 -4.25
C LEU A 49 20.30 1.01 -4.95
N LEU A 50 20.27 1.04 -6.28
CA LEU A 50 21.25 0.36 -7.13
C LEU A 50 22.71 0.69 -6.74
N ALA A 51 22.99 1.96 -6.45
CA ALA A 51 24.33 2.44 -6.07
C ALA A 51 24.77 2.05 -4.65
N GLU A 52 23.86 1.51 -3.83
CA GLU A 52 24.11 1.04 -2.45
C GLU A 52 24.29 -0.49 -2.39
N LEU A 53 24.15 -1.18 -3.53
CA LEU A 53 24.45 -2.59 -3.69
C LEU A 53 25.96 -2.80 -3.92
N GLU A 54 26.44 -4.02 -3.68
CA GLU A 54 27.80 -4.41 -4.08
C GLU A 54 27.98 -4.22 -5.59
N ALA A 55 29.17 -3.81 -6.02
CA ALA A 55 29.40 -3.28 -7.37
C ALA A 55 29.01 -4.24 -8.52
N THR A 56 28.98 -5.55 -8.26
CA THR A 56 28.55 -6.58 -9.21
C THR A 56 27.03 -6.67 -9.31
N GLU A 57 26.32 -6.59 -8.17
CA GLU A 57 24.86 -6.63 -8.09
C GLU A 57 24.27 -5.32 -8.61
N ALA A 58 24.91 -4.18 -8.29
CA ALA A 58 24.62 -2.87 -8.87
C ALA A 58 24.73 -2.83 -10.41
N ALA A 59 25.74 -3.48 -10.98
CA ALA A 59 25.92 -3.53 -12.43
C ALA A 59 24.81 -4.36 -13.12
N GLN A 60 24.43 -5.49 -12.53
CA GLN A 60 23.41 -6.38 -13.10
C GLN A 60 22.01 -5.78 -12.98
N ARG A 61 21.63 -5.33 -11.78
CA ARG A 61 20.35 -4.67 -11.52
C ARG A 61 20.17 -3.35 -12.29
N GLY A 62 21.26 -2.74 -12.77
CA GLY A 62 21.22 -1.57 -13.66
C GLY A 62 20.93 -1.92 -15.12
N ALA A 63 21.35 -3.11 -15.57
CA ALA A 63 20.98 -3.63 -16.88
C ALA A 63 19.49 -4.02 -16.94
N ASP A 64 18.97 -4.59 -15.86
CA ASP A 64 17.54 -4.92 -15.70
C ASP A 64 16.64 -3.69 -15.95
N LEU A 65 17.00 -2.54 -15.36
CA LEU A 65 16.24 -1.30 -15.48
C LEU A 65 16.34 -0.66 -16.88
N ALA A 66 17.53 -0.71 -17.50
CA ALA A 66 17.72 -0.23 -18.86
C ALA A 66 16.83 -0.97 -19.88
N GLN A 67 16.57 -2.27 -19.69
CA GLN A 67 15.65 -3.05 -20.53
C GLN A 67 14.18 -2.61 -20.38
N LEU A 68 13.76 -2.20 -19.17
CA LEU A 68 12.43 -1.62 -18.92
C LEU A 68 12.27 -0.22 -19.57
N GLY A 69 13.37 0.37 -20.05
CA GLY A 69 13.44 1.78 -20.41
C GLY A 69 13.33 2.71 -19.20
N LEU A 70 13.74 2.22 -18.01
CA LEU A 70 13.71 2.94 -16.76
C LEU A 70 15.14 3.31 -16.33
N GLU A 71 15.34 4.56 -15.96
CA GLU A 71 16.61 4.99 -15.38
C GLU A 71 16.77 4.42 -13.96
N PRO A 72 18.00 4.04 -13.53
CA PRO A 72 18.28 3.50 -12.19
C PRO A 72 17.75 4.28 -10.98
N ALA A 73 17.43 5.57 -11.14
CA ALA A 73 16.85 6.42 -10.10
C ALA A 73 15.39 6.06 -9.77
N TYR A 74 14.65 5.45 -10.70
CA TYR A 74 13.23 5.12 -10.56
C TYR A 74 12.97 3.74 -9.92
N ALA A 75 13.97 3.17 -9.24
CA ALA A 75 13.93 1.82 -8.68
C ALA A 75 14.51 1.72 -7.26
N ARG A 76 13.89 0.90 -6.40
CA ARG A 76 14.40 0.52 -5.06
C ARG A 76 14.24 -0.98 -4.85
N LEU A 77 15.27 -1.63 -4.31
CA LEU A 77 15.30 -3.08 -4.02
C LEU A 77 15.12 -3.30 -2.51
N ASP A 78 14.19 -4.16 -2.07
CA ASP A 78 14.27 -4.72 -0.71
C ASP A 78 15.46 -5.68 -0.66
N ALA A 79 16.54 -5.28 0.00
CA ALA A 79 17.71 -6.12 0.19
C ALA A 79 17.37 -7.39 0.98
N ARG A 80 16.49 -7.37 1.99
CA ARG A 80 16.13 -8.60 2.74
C ARG A 80 15.43 -9.62 1.86
N GLY A 81 14.55 -9.17 0.97
CA GLY A 81 13.86 -9.98 -0.03
C GLY A 81 14.71 -10.36 -1.25
N GLY A 82 15.57 -9.45 -1.70
CA GLY A 82 16.29 -9.53 -2.98
C GLY A 82 15.47 -9.09 -4.20
N SER A 83 14.37 -8.36 -3.99
CA SER A 83 13.34 -8.06 -4.99
C SER A 83 13.00 -6.57 -5.06
N TRP A 84 12.49 -6.10 -6.20
CA TRP A 84 12.15 -4.69 -6.38
C TRP A 84 10.97 -4.28 -5.50
N ALA A 85 11.21 -3.42 -4.53
CA ALA A 85 10.19 -2.86 -3.64
C ALA A 85 9.47 -1.67 -4.25
N THR A 86 10.07 -1.00 -5.24
CA THR A 86 9.45 0.12 -5.98
C THR A 86 10.08 0.28 -7.35
N LEU A 87 9.24 0.53 -8.36
CA LEU A 87 9.53 0.87 -9.74
C LEU A 87 8.48 1.89 -10.21
N LEU A 88 8.92 2.93 -10.92
CA LEU A 88 8.04 3.96 -11.47
C LEU A 88 8.02 3.97 -12.99
N LEU A 89 6.84 4.18 -13.55
CA LEU A 89 6.55 4.05 -14.97
C LEU A 89 5.67 5.21 -15.47
N ALA A 90 5.52 5.31 -16.79
CA ALA A 90 4.55 6.19 -17.45
C ALA A 90 4.11 5.55 -18.78
N ARG A 91 3.88 4.24 -18.77
CA ARG A 91 3.58 3.43 -19.96
C ARG A 91 2.07 3.39 -20.16
N PRO A 92 1.51 3.79 -21.31
CA PRO A 92 0.14 3.43 -21.67
C PRO A 92 -0.04 1.92 -21.52
N LEU A 93 -0.98 1.53 -20.67
CA LEU A 93 -1.24 0.13 -20.31
C LEU A 93 -2.65 -0.27 -20.77
N ILE A 94 -3.63 0.61 -20.55
CA ILE A 94 -5.00 0.49 -21.04
C ILE A 94 -5.51 1.85 -21.56
N PRO A 95 -6.51 1.88 -22.44
CA PRO A 95 -7.19 3.12 -22.86
C PRO A 95 -7.75 3.93 -21.70
N GLY A 96 -7.65 5.25 -21.80
CA GLY A 96 -8.17 6.19 -20.81
C GLY A 96 -8.04 7.64 -21.29
N THR A 97 -8.48 8.60 -20.48
CA THR A 97 -8.35 10.03 -20.82
C THR A 97 -6.95 10.60 -20.59
N GLY A 98 -5.94 9.73 -20.40
CA GLY A 98 -4.57 10.14 -20.14
C GLY A 98 -3.97 10.86 -21.34
N VAL A 99 -3.20 11.92 -21.09
CA VAL A 99 -2.57 12.69 -22.17
C VAL A 99 -1.60 11.81 -22.96
N GLY A 100 -1.80 11.73 -24.27
CA GLY A 100 -1.01 10.84 -25.15
C GLY A 100 -1.35 9.35 -25.04
N ASN A 101 -2.40 9.00 -24.27
CA ASN A 101 -2.99 7.68 -24.28
C ASN A 101 -3.92 7.55 -25.50
N ASP A 102 -3.31 7.37 -26.67
CA ASP A 102 -4.03 7.14 -27.93
C ASP A 102 -4.56 5.69 -28.05
N LEU A 103 -4.32 4.82 -27.05
CA LEU A 103 -4.86 3.46 -27.04
C LEU A 103 -6.39 3.52 -27.08
N THR A 104 -6.97 2.81 -28.03
CA THR A 104 -8.40 2.49 -28.03
C THR A 104 -8.62 1.09 -27.47
N TRP A 105 -9.84 0.82 -27.02
CA TRP A 105 -10.17 -0.52 -26.53
C TRP A 105 -10.04 -1.60 -27.63
N ASP A 106 -10.20 -1.22 -28.90
CA ASP A 106 -9.99 -2.08 -30.08
C ASP A 106 -8.50 -2.46 -30.25
N ASP A 107 -7.56 -1.58 -29.90
CA ASP A 107 -6.11 -1.87 -29.93
C ASP A 107 -5.69 -2.94 -28.89
N LEU A 108 -6.48 -3.12 -27.84
CA LEU A 108 -6.34 -4.21 -26.86
C LEU A 108 -7.30 -5.38 -27.14
N GLY A 109 -7.95 -5.42 -28.31
CA GLY A 109 -8.84 -6.51 -28.73
C GLY A 109 -10.28 -6.43 -28.20
N PHE A 110 -10.68 -5.34 -27.56
CA PHE A 110 -12.04 -5.14 -27.02
C PHE A 110 -12.90 -4.28 -27.94
N VAL A 111 -14.02 -4.83 -28.43
CA VAL A 111 -14.97 -4.16 -29.33
C VAL A 111 -15.67 -2.94 -28.69
N ALA A 112 -15.57 -2.77 -27.37
CA ALA A 112 -16.02 -1.60 -26.60
C ALA A 112 -15.30 -1.54 -25.24
N ALA A 113 -15.38 -0.39 -24.55
CA ALA A 113 -14.77 -0.18 -23.24
C ALA A 113 -15.28 -1.16 -22.16
N PRO A 114 -14.38 -1.88 -21.46
CA PRO A 114 -14.68 -2.51 -20.16
C PRO A 114 -15.12 -1.47 -19.13
N ALA A 115 -15.82 -1.90 -18.08
CA ALA A 115 -16.32 -1.03 -17.02
C ALA A 115 -16.10 -1.67 -15.63
N GLY A 116 -15.92 -0.84 -14.61
CA GLY A 116 -15.67 -1.28 -13.24
C GLY A 116 -14.41 -2.14 -13.14
N ASP A 117 -14.51 -3.28 -12.46
CA ASP A 117 -13.40 -4.23 -12.30
C ASP A 117 -12.84 -4.72 -13.66
N GLY A 118 -13.61 -4.66 -14.76
CA GLY A 118 -13.11 -5.00 -16.10
C GLY A 118 -12.01 -4.05 -16.61
N VAL A 119 -11.99 -2.80 -16.14
CA VAL A 119 -10.89 -1.86 -16.37
C VAL A 119 -9.68 -2.26 -15.51
N GLY A 120 -9.94 -2.66 -14.26
CA GLY A 120 -8.92 -3.18 -13.35
C GLY A 120 -8.29 -4.49 -13.83
N GLN A 121 -9.09 -5.34 -14.46
CA GLN A 121 -8.73 -6.64 -14.99
C GLN A 121 -8.00 -6.49 -16.33
N ALA A 122 -8.42 -5.58 -17.21
CA ALA A 122 -7.61 -5.18 -18.36
C ALA A 122 -6.24 -4.64 -17.91
N ALA A 123 -6.21 -3.79 -16.86
CA ALA A 123 -4.97 -3.35 -16.24
C ALA A 123 -4.16 -4.51 -15.64
N TRP A 124 -4.78 -5.50 -14.98
CA TRP A 124 -4.09 -6.68 -14.43
C TRP A 124 -3.53 -7.59 -15.52
N ASN A 125 -4.25 -7.80 -16.62
CA ASN A 125 -3.80 -8.62 -17.73
C ASN A 125 -2.65 -7.96 -18.46
N GLU A 126 -2.75 -6.66 -18.72
CA GLU A 126 -1.66 -5.89 -19.32
C GLU A 126 -0.47 -5.73 -18.35
N PHE A 127 -0.72 -5.63 -17.05
CA PHE A 127 0.31 -5.60 -16.02
C PHE A 127 1.02 -6.96 -15.86
N THR A 128 0.31 -8.09 -15.86
CA THR A 128 0.92 -9.42 -15.82
C THR A 128 1.58 -9.79 -17.15
N ARG A 129 1.07 -9.31 -18.28
CA ARG A 129 1.74 -9.34 -19.59
C ARG A 129 3.06 -8.56 -19.53
N PHE A 130 3.06 -7.37 -18.91
CA PHE A 130 4.27 -6.59 -18.61
C PHE A 130 5.22 -7.33 -17.65
N LEU A 131 4.72 -7.93 -16.56
CA LEU A 131 5.54 -8.76 -15.66
C LEU A 131 6.16 -9.97 -16.37
N GLY A 132 5.43 -10.60 -17.29
CA GLY A 132 5.88 -11.74 -18.08
C GLY A 132 6.92 -11.35 -19.14
N GLN A 133 6.70 -10.23 -19.85
CA GLN A 133 7.65 -9.63 -20.80
C GLN A 133 8.95 -9.20 -20.11
N HIS A 134 8.91 -8.92 -18.82
CA HIS A 134 10.04 -8.43 -18.03
C HIS A 134 10.38 -9.32 -16.82
N ARG A 135 10.13 -10.63 -16.94
CA ARG A 135 10.26 -11.58 -15.82
C ARG A 135 11.70 -11.74 -15.32
N ARG A 136 12.71 -11.59 -16.20
CA ARG A 136 14.14 -11.65 -15.84
C ARG A 136 14.52 -10.43 -15.00
N GLU A 137 14.10 -9.27 -15.44
CA GLU A 137 14.40 -7.95 -14.90
C GLU A 137 13.71 -7.74 -13.55
N LEU A 138 12.45 -8.20 -13.43
CA LEU A 138 11.60 -7.94 -12.28
C LEU A 138 11.69 -9.03 -11.20
N GLY A 139 11.96 -10.28 -11.57
CA GLY A 139 12.11 -11.40 -10.63
C GLY A 139 10.82 -11.86 -9.95
N PHE A 140 9.66 -11.43 -10.44
CA PHE A 140 8.33 -11.87 -9.98
C PHE A 140 7.79 -12.97 -10.87
N ASP A 141 7.16 -13.97 -10.26
CA ASP A 141 6.42 -14.99 -10.98
C ASP A 141 4.91 -14.68 -10.90
N PRO A 142 4.23 -14.34 -12.00
CA PRO A 142 2.79 -14.13 -12.01
C PRO A 142 1.99 -15.32 -11.47
N ALA A 143 2.53 -16.56 -11.52
CA ALA A 143 1.87 -17.74 -10.96
C ALA A 143 1.94 -17.83 -9.42
N GLU A 144 2.83 -17.07 -8.76
CA GLU A 144 2.87 -16.96 -7.30
C GLU A 144 1.92 -15.88 -6.75
N LEU A 145 1.23 -15.14 -7.64
CA LEU A 145 0.43 -13.96 -7.29
C LEU A 145 -1.08 -14.23 -7.29
N VAL A 146 -1.78 -13.63 -6.33
CA VAL A 146 -3.24 -13.61 -6.23
C VAL A 146 -3.71 -12.15 -6.15
N PRO A 147 -4.21 -11.56 -7.26
CA PRO A 147 -4.53 -10.15 -7.32
C PRO A 147 -5.77 -9.77 -6.48
N SER A 148 -5.67 -8.58 -5.88
CA SER A 148 -6.77 -7.75 -5.40
C SER A 148 -6.68 -6.43 -6.17
N LEU A 149 -7.73 -6.06 -6.90
CA LEU A 149 -7.72 -4.93 -7.83
C LEU A 149 -8.64 -3.83 -7.29
N GLY A 150 -8.08 -2.65 -7.01
CA GLY A 150 -8.81 -1.48 -6.54
C GLY A 150 -8.99 -0.47 -7.66
N VAL A 151 -10.18 -0.44 -8.29
CA VAL A 151 -10.49 0.52 -9.36
C VAL A 151 -11.20 1.74 -8.75
N THR A 152 -10.55 2.91 -8.82
CA THR A 152 -11.07 4.19 -8.33
C THR A 152 -11.19 5.21 -9.47
N ASP A 153 -11.74 6.39 -9.17
CA ASP A 153 -11.94 7.49 -10.13
C ASP A 153 -12.60 7.07 -11.46
N GLY A 154 -13.58 6.16 -11.36
CA GLY A 154 -14.39 5.69 -12.50
C GLY A 154 -13.65 4.80 -13.51
N GLY A 155 -12.50 4.23 -13.15
CA GLY A 155 -11.62 3.51 -14.06
C GLY A 155 -10.45 4.34 -14.57
N ALA A 156 -10.32 5.61 -14.16
CA ALA A 156 -9.07 6.35 -14.37
C ALA A 156 -7.93 5.70 -13.57
N LEU A 157 -8.12 5.48 -12.27
CA LEU A 157 -7.10 4.94 -11.37
C LEU A 157 -7.38 3.45 -11.09
N VAL A 158 -6.41 2.57 -11.37
CA VAL A 158 -6.43 1.16 -10.98
C VAL A 158 -5.22 0.89 -10.10
N GLN A 159 -5.47 0.52 -8.85
CA GLN A 159 -4.47 -0.05 -7.97
C GLN A 159 -4.56 -1.58 -8.01
N ILE A 160 -3.43 -2.23 -7.82
CA ILE A 160 -3.24 -3.67 -7.91
C ILE A 160 -2.46 -4.06 -6.67
N HIS A 161 -2.93 -5.05 -5.91
CA HIS A 161 -2.21 -5.62 -4.78
C HIS A 161 -2.35 -7.14 -4.82
N ALA A 162 -1.27 -7.84 -5.15
CA ALA A 162 -1.31 -9.27 -5.42
C ALA A 162 -0.59 -10.06 -4.33
N GLY A 163 -1.35 -10.66 -3.43
CA GLY A 163 -0.84 -11.47 -2.32
C GLY A 163 -0.11 -12.72 -2.82
N ARG A 164 0.94 -13.14 -2.11
CA ARG A 164 1.79 -14.27 -2.53
C ARG A 164 1.28 -15.60 -2.01
N GLN A 165 1.32 -16.61 -2.87
CA GLN A 165 1.11 -18.02 -2.53
C GLN A 165 2.22 -18.91 -3.11
N ILE A 166 2.56 -19.99 -2.40
CA ILE A 166 3.43 -21.04 -2.91
C ILE A 166 2.64 -22.35 -2.95
N ARG A 167 2.38 -22.87 -4.15
CA ARG A 167 1.60 -24.11 -4.38
C ARG A 167 0.25 -24.11 -3.65
N GLY A 168 -0.45 -22.98 -3.66
CA GLY A 168 -1.76 -22.80 -3.01
C GLY A 168 -1.72 -22.60 -1.48
N VAL A 169 -0.55 -22.52 -0.86
CA VAL A 169 -0.41 -22.12 0.55
C VAL A 169 -0.09 -20.61 0.59
N PRO A 170 -0.91 -19.78 1.27
CA PRO A 170 -0.68 -18.34 1.36
C PRO A 170 0.56 -18.03 2.21
N VAL A 171 1.25 -16.94 1.88
CA VAL A 171 2.42 -16.43 2.60
C VAL A 171 2.00 -15.21 3.42
N ARG A 172 2.13 -15.27 4.76
CA ARG A 172 1.56 -14.24 5.64
C ARG A 172 2.20 -12.86 5.39
N GLY A 173 1.44 -11.97 4.76
CA GLY A 173 1.81 -10.58 4.53
C GLY A 173 2.91 -10.35 3.48
N ALA A 174 3.09 -11.27 2.51
CA ALA A 174 3.93 -11.03 1.34
C ALA A 174 3.07 -10.78 0.10
N ALA A 175 3.41 -9.79 -0.72
CA ALA A 175 2.59 -9.35 -1.87
C ALA A 175 3.38 -8.55 -2.93
N LEU A 176 2.77 -8.32 -4.10
CA LEU A 176 3.25 -7.44 -5.17
C LEU A 176 2.19 -6.40 -5.51
N SER A 177 2.50 -5.12 -5.32
CA SER A 177 1.61 -3.99 -5.56
C SER A 177 1.94 -3.27 -6.88
N ALA A 178 0.96 -2.70 -7.56
CA ALA A 178 1.12 -1.87 -8.76
C ALA A 178 0.00 -0.81 -8.90
N THR A 179 0.18 0.19 -9.77
CA THR A 179 -0.84 1.23 -10.00
C THR A 179 -0.80 1.77 -11.42
N VAL A 180 -1.98 2.02 -11.99
CA VAL A 180 -2.25 2.53 -13.33
C VAL A 180 -3.15 3.77 -13.19
N ASN A 181 -2.88 4.91 -13.85
CA ASN A 181 -3.73 6.10 -13.77
C ASN A 181 -3.99 6.75 -15.14
N HIS A 182 -5.25 7.19 -15.36
CA HIS A 182 -5.87 7.53 -16.65
C HIS A 182 -5.45 6.59 -17.80
N GLY A 183 -5.25 5.31 -17.45
CA GLY A 183 -4.84 4.23 -18.34
C GLY A 183 -3.33 3.95 -18.46
N ASN A 184 -2.45 4.73 -17.84
CA ASN A 184 -1.00 4.49 -17.88
C ASN A 184 -0.50 3.75 -16.64
N LEU A 185 0.27 2.66 -16.76
CA LEU A 185 0.99 2.03 -15.65
C LEU A 185 2.02 3.02 -15.10
N ILE A 186 1.96 3.28 -13.80
CA ILE A 186 2.78 4.26 -13.10
C ILE A 186 3.60 3.69 -11.93
N LEU A 187 3.20 2.57 -11.32
CA LEU A 187 3.90 1.99 -10.16
C LEU A 187 3.92 0.46 -10.17
N LEU A 188 4.96 -0.13 -9.59
CA LEU A 188 5.13 -1.57 -9.31
C LEU A 188 6.10 -1.78 -8.12
N GLY A 189 5.84 -2.69 -7.18
CA GLY A 189 6.78 -3.05 -6.11
C GLY A 189 6.32 -4.16 -5.16
N ALA A 190 7.25 -4.91 -4.57
CA ALA A 190 6.98 -6.08 -3.72
C ALA A 190 7.24 -5.87 -2.22
N GLU A 191 6.44 -6.54 -1.40
CA GLU A 191 6.44 -6.47 0.06
C GLU A 191 6.74 -7.86 0.65
N ARG A 192 7.64 -7.90 1.66
CA ARG A 192 8.10 -9.11 2.38
C ARG A 192 8.48 -10.29 1.47
N TRP A 193 9.04 -9.99 0.31
CA TRP A 193 9.21 -10.94 -0.80
C TRP A 193 10.58 -11.65 -0.75
N GLY A 194 10.70 -12.74 0.03
CA GLY A 194 11.94 -13.52 0.14
C GLY A 194 11.93 -14.88 -0.56
N LYS A 195 13.07 -15.58 -0.64
CA LYS A 195 13.13 -16.94 -1.20
C LYS A 195 12.51 -17.97 -0.26
N ILE A 196 11.44 -18.63 -0.71
CA ILE A 196 10.73 -19.65 0.06
C ILE A 196 11.28 -21.04 -0.28
N GLY A 197 12.03 -21.63 0.66
CA GLY A 197 12.65 -22.95 0.52
C GLY A 197 12.05 -24.06 1.39
N VAL A 198 11.01 -23.76 2.18
CA VAL A 198 10.35 -24.73 3.07
C VAL A 198 9.33 -25.58 2.31
N SER A 199 9.14 -26.83 2.74
CA SER A 199 8.09 -27.69 2.19
C SER A 199 6.71 -27.11 2.50
N THR A 200 5.82 -27.11 1.51
CA THR A 200 4.39 -26.81 1.70
C THR A 200 3.54 -28.04 2.02
N VAL A 201 4.14 -29.24 1.96
CA VAL A 201 3.51 -30.50 2.39
C VAL A 201 3.84 -30.72 3.87
N PRO A 202 2.85 -30.71 4.78
CA PRO A 202 3.08 -30.88 6.21
C PRO A 202 3.49 -32.33 6.52
N THR A 203 4.34 -32.53 7.53
CA THR A 203 4.70 -33.88 8.02
C THR A 203 3.97 -34.27 9.31
N LEU A 204 3.26 -33.34 9.94
CA LEU A 204 2.31 -33.57 11.02
C LEU A 204 0.89 -33.30 10.55
N SER A 205 -0.05 -34.14 10.97
CA SER A 205 -1.47 -33.91 10.68
C SER A 205 -2.01 -32.72 11.49
N GLU A 206 -3.14 -32.17 11.04
CA GLU A 206 -3.93 -31.17 11.80
C GLU A 206 -4.19 -31.65 13.24
N SER A 207 -4.51 -32.94 13.43
CA SER A 207 -4.70 -33.55 14.75
C SER A 207 -3.43 -33.66 15.60
N ASP A 208 -2.26 -33.87 15.01
CA ASP A 208 -1.00 -33.92 15.76
C ASP A 208 -0.57 -32.52 16.20
N ALA A 209 -0.79 -31.51 15.35
CA ALA A 209 -0.57 -30.10 15.67
C ALA A 209 -1.55 -29.61 16.76
N ALA A 210 -2.82 -30.03 16.69
CA ALA A 210 -3.82 -29.76 17.73
C ALA A 210 -3.40 -30.36 19.07
N ALA A 211 -2.95 -31.61 19.10
CA ALA A 211 -2.46 -32.26 20.31
C ALA A 211 -1.20 -31.59 20.90
N ALA A 212 -0.34 -31.00 20.05
CA ALA A 212 0.79 -30.20 20.49
C ALA A 212 0.35 -28.86 21.12
N LEU A 213 -0.68 -28.21 20.55
CA LEU A 213 -1.29 -27.01 21.13
C LEU A 213 -1.98 -27.32 22.47
N GLU A 214 -2.77 -28.40 22.56
CA GLU A 214 -3.38 -28.86 23.81
C GLU A 214 -2.33 -29.13 24.90
N ALA A 215 -1.20 -29.78 24.54
CA ALA A 215 -0.10 -30.04 25.46
C ALA A 215 0.60 -28.75 25.95
N HIS A 216 0.69 -27.73 25.08
CA HIS A 216 1.20 -26.40 25.43
C HIS A 216 0.23 -25.61 26.32
N LEU A 217 -1.08 -25.74 26.06
CA LEU A 217 -2.14 -25.07 26.82
C LEU A 217 -2.48 -25.76 28.15
N ALA A 218 -2.10 -27.02 28.38
CA ALA A 218 -2.38 -27.73 29.63
C ALA A 218 -2.01 -26.89 30.88
N PRO A 219 -2.90 -26.74 31.88
CA PRO A 219 -4.10 -27.53 32.14
C PRO A 219 -5.42 -26.93 31.57
N PHE A 220 -5.38 -26.00 30.62
CA PHE A 220 -6.61 -25.47 30.02
C PHE A 220 -7.20 -26.46 29.02
N GLU A 221 -8.49 -26.75 29.15
CA GLU A 221 -9.22 -27.65 28.24
C GLU A 221 -9.78 -26.85 27.06
N MET A 222 -9.57 -27.35 25.85
CA MET A 222 -10.18 -26.80 24.62
C MET A 222 -11.59 -27.38 24.44
N ALA A 223 -12.58 -26.51 24.28
CA ALA A 223 -13.97 -26.89 24.03
C ALA A 223 -14.24 -27.20 22.54
N GLY A 224 -13.37 -26.72 21.65
CA GLY A 224 -13.47 -26.87 20.21
C GLY A 224 -12.64 -25.83 19.46
N TRP A 225 -13.08 -25.46 18.27
CA TRP A 225 -12.43 -24.46 17.42
C TRP A 225 -13.41 -23.34 17.08
N GLN A 226 -12.95 -22.09 17.17
CA GLN A 226 -13.71 -20.91 16.73
C GLN A 226 -13.67 -20.75 15.20
N ALA A 227 -12.58 -21.20 14.57
CA ALA A 227 -12.40 -21.27 13.13
C ALA A 227 -11.63 -22.55 12.75
N LYS A 228 -11.90 -23.10 11.55
CA LYS A 228 -11.22 -24.31 11.08
C LYS A 228 -9.71 -24.04 10.93
N PRO A 229 -8.83 -24.95 11.40
CA PRO A 229 -7.39 -24.85 11.16
C PRO A 229 -7.03 -24.75 9.67
N THR A 230 -6.02 -23.94 9.35
CA THR A 230 -5.52 -23.72 7.98
C THR A 230 -4.00 -23.79 7.92
N LEU A 231 -3.45 -24.19 6.76
CA LEU A 231 -2.02 -24.11 6.49
C LEU A 231 -1.65 -22.73 5.96
N GLU A 232 -0.53 -22.21 6.43
CA GLU A 232 0.01 -20.92 6.04
C GLU A 232 1.55 -20.96 6.10
N LEU A 233 2.21 -20.16 5.26
CA LEU A 233 3.65 -19.95 5.32
C LEU A 233 3.92 -18.68 6.14
N LEU A 234 4.40 -18.88 7.35
CA LEU A 234 4.73 -17.81 8.28
C LEU A 234 6.18 -17.34 8.06
N PRO A 235 6.43 -16.09 7.65
CA PRO A 235 7.79 -15.54 7.57
C PRO A 235 8.35 -15.26 8.96
N LEU A 236 9.59 -15.69 9.20
CA LEU A 236 10.39 -15.46 10.40
C LEU A 236 11.76 -14.90 9.98
N GLY A 237 12.15 -13.74 10.52
CA GLY A 237 13.40 -13.08 10.17
C GLY A 237 14.68 -13.81 10.65
N VAL A 238 15.77 -13.66 9.90
CA VAL A 238 17.14 -14.10 10.27
C VAL A 238 18.21 -13.09 9.78
N ASP A 239 19.44 -13.20 10.29
CA ASP A 239 20.54 -12.24 10.09
C ASP A 239 20.89 -11.91 8.63
N GLY A 240 20.27 -10.85 8.09
CA GLY A 240 20.98 -9.71 7.50
C GLY A 240 21.79 -9.90 6.22
N LYS A 241 21.56 -10.96 5.43
CA LYS A 241 22.16 -11.11 4.09
C LYS A 241 21.15 -10.79 2.98
N PRO A 242 21.56 -10.04 1.93
CA PRO A 242 20.68 -9.76 0.81
C PRO A 242 20.09 -11.04 0.18
N GLY A 243 18.79 -11.01 -0.15
CA GLY A 243 18.04 -12.14 -0.71
C GLY A 243 17.70 -13.29 0.25
N HIS A 244 18.07 -13.17 1.54
CA HIS A 244 17.96 -14.25 2.53
C HIS A 244 17.33 -13.83 3.87
N GLY A 245 16.80 -12.61 3.98
CA GLY A 245 16.28 -12.06 5.25
C GLY A 245 14.98 -12.69 5.77
N TRP A 246 14.25 -13.40 4.90
CA TRP A 246 12.96 -14.02 5.22
C TRP A 246 13.08 -15.55 5.18
N ASN A 247 13.23 -16.21 6.32
CA ASN A 247 12.99 -17.64 6.42
C ASN A 247 11.48 -17.89 6.58
N HIS A 248 10.99 -19.07 6.23
CA HIS A 248 9.56 -19.38 6.27
C HIS A 248 9.32 -20.71 6.98
N ARG A 249 8.30 -20.78 7.83
CA ARG A 249 7.84 -22.02 8.47
C ARG A 249 6.43 -22.31 7.96
N LEU A 250 6.18 -23.56 7.55
CA LEU A 250 4.82 -24.02 7.31
C LEU A 250 4.14 -24.23 8.67
N VAL A 251 3.02 -23.55 8.90
CA VAL A 251 2.29 -23.61 10.17
C VAL A 251 0.83 -23.99 9.97
N TRP A 252 0.28 -24.69 10.94
CA TRP A 252 -1.15 -24.80 11.18
C TRP A 252 -1.60 -23.61 12.02
N THR A 253 -2.27 -22.64 11.41
CA THR A 253 -2.93 -21.52 12.10
C THR A 253 -4.27 -22.02 12.67
N MET A 254 -4.52 -21.74 13.95
CA MET A 254 -5.58 -22.37 14.75
C MET A 254 -6.19 -21.36 15.72
N ARG A 255 -7.52 -21.37 15.92
CA ARG A 255 -8.21 -20.47 16.88
C ARG A 255 -9.00 -21.30 17.91
N PRO A 256 -8.38 -21.70 19.03
CA PRO A 256 -9.01 -22.61 20.00
C PRO A 256 -10.17 -21.93 20.73
N ASP A 257 -11.29 -22.63 20.87
CA ASP A 257 -12.33 -22.22 21.82
C ASP A 257 -11.97 -22.70 23.22
N LEU A 258 -11.82 -21.75 24.13
CA LEU A 258 -11.36 -21.93 25.50
C LEU A 258 -12.42 -21.51 26.53
N GLY A 259 -13.65 -21.21 26.07
CA GLY A 259 -14.77 -20.81 26.93
C GLY A 259 -14.61 -19.46 27.64
N THR A 260 -13.70 -18.61 27.18
CA THR A 260 -13.39 -17.28 27.73
C THR A 260 -13.90 -16.14 26.84
N LEU A 261 -13.98 -14.92 27.40
CA LEU A 261 -14.37 -13.70 26.67
C LEU A 261 -13.28 -13.14 25.73
N ASN A 262 -12.11 -13.78 25.70
CA ASN A 262 -10.96 -13.35 24.91
C ASN A 262 -10.81 -14.27 23.68
N SER A 263 -10.51 -13.68 22.53
CA SER A 263 -10.27 -14.39 21.28
C SER A 263 -8.78 -14.66 21.13
N PHE A 264 -8.38 -15.90 20.83
CA PHE A 264 -6.97 -16.30 20.75
C PHE A 264 -6.63 -16.90 19.37
N GLU A 265 -5.45 -16.54 18.84
CA GLU A 265 -4.86 -17.19 17.66
C GLU A 265 -3.56 -17.93 18.04
N ALA A 266 -3.41 -19.13 17.51
CA ALA A 266 -2.24 -19.98 17.60
C ALA A 266 -1.66 -20.27 16.21
N ALA A 267 -0.35 -20.50 16.13
CA ALA A 267 0.30 -21.08 14.95
C ALA A 267 1.28 -22.18 15.40
N VAL A 268 1.07 -23.40 14.93
CA VAL A 268 1.87 -24.58 15.27
C VAL A 268 2.66 -25.04 14.05
N ASP A 269 3.96 -25.24 14.17
CA ASP A 269 4.79 -25.71 13.07
C ASP A 269 4.33 -27.09 12.56
N ALA A 270 4.03 -27.16 11.26
CA ALA A 270 3.44 -28.32 10.62
C ALA A 270 4.46 -29.47 10.34
N HIS A 271 5.71 -29.31 10.78
CA HIS A 271 6.77 -30.30 10.69
C HIS A 271 7.30 -30.78 12.05
N SER A 272 7.48 -29.87 13.02
CA SER A 272 8.06 -30.14 14.33
C SER A 272 7.04 -30.20 15.47
N GLY A 273 5.83 -29.63 15.29
CA GLY A 273 4.82 -29.53 16.35
C GLY A 273 5.12 -28.43 17.38
N GLU A 274 6.09 -27.57 17.08
CA GLU A 274 6.45 -26.41 17.89
C GLU A 274 5.33 -25.37 17.84
N VAL A 275 4.76 -24.98 18.99
CA VAL A 275 3.83 -23.84 19.05
C VAL A 275 4.66 -22.56 18.89
N LEU A 276 4.60 -21.98 17.69
CA LEU A 276 5.36 -20.78 17.32
C LEU A 276 4.64 -19.50 17.76
N LEU A 277 3.32 -19.45 17.58
CA LEU A 277 2.48 -18.31 18.00
C LEU A 277 1.36 -18.80 18.93
N PHE A 278 1.06 -18.02 19.97
CA PHE A 278 -0.19 -18.05 20.73
C PHE A 278 -0.43 -16.66 21.34
N GLN A 279 -1.52 -15.97 21.01
CA GLN A 279 -1.78 -14.58 21.44
C GLN A 279 -3.28 -14.22 21.53
N ASP A 280 -3.61 -13.29 22.44
CA ASP A 280 -4.95 -12.66 22.59
C ASP A 280 -5.17 -11.56 21.52
N THR A 281 -6.39 -11.42 21.00
CA THR A 281 -6.74 -10.48 19.93
C THR A 281 -7.80 -9.44 20.31
N ASN A 282 -8.16 -9.30 21.58
CA ASN A 282 -9.07 -8.23 22.04
C ASN A 282 -8.32 -6.89 22.25
N HIS A 283 -8.91 -5.74 21.92
CA HIS A 283 -8.28 -4.41 22.10
C HIS A 283 -8.92 -3.57 23.23
N TYR A 284 -8.13 -3.23 24.25
CA TYR A 284 -8.40 -2.12 25.19
C TYR A 284 -7.11 -1.31 25.42
N ALA A 285 -7.15 -0.01 25.16
CA ALA A 285 -6.04 0.89 25.49
C ALA A 285 -5.95 1.06 27.01
N THR A 286 -4.76 0.89 27.60
CA THR A 286 -4.59 1.03 29.06
C THR A 286 -3.36 1.84 29.48
N ARG A 287 -2.43 2.11 28.56
CA ARG A 287 -1.14 2.78 28.80
C ARG A 287 -0.68 3.56 27.57
N ASN A 288 0.32 4.44 27.71
CA ASN A 288 0.98 5.10 26.57
C ASN A 288 2.48 5.32 26.80
N ILE A 289 3.18 5.73 25.74
CA ILE A 289 4.53 6.29 25.78
C ILE A 289 4.43 7.77 25.42
N LYS A 290 4.95 8.63 26.30
CA LYS A 290 4.84 10.09 26.20
C LYS A 290 6.11 10.79 26.69
N GLY A 291 6.24 12.10 26.46
CA GLY A 291 7.37 12.90 26.96
C GLY A 291 7.20 14.39 26.74
N GLY A 292 8.18 15.17 27.19
CA GLY A 292 8.28 16.60 26.89
C GLY A 292 8.81 16.88 25.49
N VAL A 293 8.21 17.83 24.78
CA VAL A 293 8.68 18.31 23.47
C VAL A 293 8.60 19.83 23.39
N TYR A 294 9.36 20.44 22.49
CA TYR A 294 9.17 21.82 22.05
C TYR A 294 8.22 21.85 20.83
N PRO A 295 6.96 22.36 20.94
CA PRO A 295 5.98 22.25 19.85
C PRO A 295 6.34 22.99 18.56
N ALA A 296 7.16 24.04 18.64
CA ALA A 296 7.67 24.76 17.47
C ALA A 296 9.15 25.18 17.60
N SER A 297 9.58 25.65 18.77
CA SER A 297 10.86 26.34 18.94
C SER A 297 11.43 26.20 20.36
N TYR A 298 12.72 26.44 20.53
CA TYR A 298 13.36 26.70 21.82
C TYR A 298 13.82 28.17 21.85
N ASP A 299 12.91 29.05 22.29
CA ASP A 299 13.12 30.50 22.40
C ASP A 299 12.52 31.13 23.67
N GLY A 300 11.92 30.29 24.54
CA GLY A 300 11.27 30.69 25.78
C GLY A 300 9.92 31.39 25.61
N GLN A 301 9.37 31.49 24.39
CA GLN A 301 8.07 32.12 24.14
C GLN A 301 6.93 31.10 24.23
N ALA A 302 6.20 31.10 25.34
CA ALA A 302 5.03 30.23 25.49
C ALA A 302 3.90 30.60 24.49
N PRO A 303 3.10 29.62 24.00
CA PRO A 303 3.01 28.23 24.47
C PRO A 303 3.97 27.22 23.79
N ASP A 304 4.47 27.55 22.60
CA ASP A 304 5.12 26.62 21.65
C ASP A 304 6.66 26.74 21.60
N GLY A 305 7.20 27.80 22.20
CA GLY A 305 8.62 28.08 22.42
C GLY A 305 9.18 27.56 23.76
N VAL A 306 8.39 26.79 24.51
CA VAL A 306 8.72 26.19 25.82
C VAL A 306 8.45 24.68 25.79
N GLU A 307 9.15 23.88 26.60
CA GLU A 307 8.90 22.43 26.62
C GLU A 307 7.54 22.12 27.26
N VAL A 308 6.68 21.43 26.51
CA VAL A 308 5.34 21.00 26.94
C VAL A 308 5.37 19.50 27.27
N PRO A 309 4.97 19.07 28.48
CA PRO A 309 4.96 17.67 28.88
C PRO A 309 3.82 16.86 28.24
N GLY A 310 3.99 15.53 28.23
CA GLY A 310 2.90 14.59 27.99
C GLY A 310 2.53 14.33 26.53
N TYR A 311 3.25 14.94 25.58
CA TYR A 311 3.10 14.67 24.15
C TYR A 311 3.33 13.19 23.82
N PRO A 312 2.57 12.60 22.90
CA PRO A 312 2.67 11.19 22.57
C PRO A 312 4.00 10.90 21.85
N MET A 313 4.55 9.72 22.05
CA MET A 313 5.65 9.20 21.22
C MET A 313 5.05 8.24 20.18
N PRO A 314 4.63 8.74 19.00
CA PRO A 314 3.93 7.95 18.00
C PRO A 314 4.86 6.91 17.39
N PHE A 315 4.34 5.70 17.12
CA PHE A 315 5.09 4.62 16.50
C PHE A 315 6.40 4.22 17.22
N ALA A 316 6.51 4.54 18.51
CA ALA A 316 7.64 4.14 19.36
C ALA A 316 7.62 2.64 19.60
N THR A 317 8.69 1.97 19.22
CA THR A 317 8.94 0.59 19.63
C THR A 317 9.19 0.53 21.14
N PHE A 318 8.72 -0.54 21.75
CA PHE A 318 8.98 -0.87 23.14
C PHE A 318 9.26 -2.36 23.28
N THR A 319 10.04 -2.69 24.30
CA THR A 319 10.32 -4.05 24.74
C THR A 319 9.59 -4.31 26.05
N HIS A 320 9.03 -5.51 26.19
CA HIS A 320 8.31 -6.00 27.37
C HIS A 320 8.74 -7.45 27.66
N SER A 321 8.40 -7.99 28.83
CA SER A 321 8.73 -9.38 29.19
C SER A 321 8.06 -10.45 28.31
N SER A 322 7.02 -10.09 27.55
CA SER A 322 6.34 -10.96 26.57
C SER A 322 6.76 -10.73 25.11
N GLY A 323 7.69 -9.81 24.84
CA GLY A 323 8.15 -9.48 23.48
C GLY A 323 8.18 -7.97 23.22
N SER A 324 8.31 -7.59 21.94
CA SER A 324 8.32 -6.19 21.52
C SER A 324 7.01 -5.79 20.83
N GLY A 325 6.66 -4.51 20.89
CA GLY A 325 5.55 -3.91 20.16
C GLY A 325 5.87 -2.49 19.71
N VAL A 326 4.88 -1.84 19.10
CA VAL A 326 4.95 -0.46 18.58
C VAL A 326 3.70 0.28 19.07
N THR A 327 3.83 1.57 19.42
CA THR A 327 2.67 2.42 19.75
C THR A 327 1.89 2.86 18.52
N ASP A 328 0.63 3.24 18.70
CA ASP A 328 -0.15 3.90 17.64
C ASP A 328 0.24 5.40 17.49
N SER A 329 -0.52 6.16 16.69
CA SER A 329 -0.31 7.60 16.49
C SER A 329 -0.53 8.42 17.78
N GLY A 330 -1.33 7.94 18.73
CA GLY A 330 -1.53 8.52 20.06
C GLY A 330 -0.48 8.08 21.09
N GLY A 331 0.53 7.30 20.69
CA GLY A 331 1.51 6.74 21.62
C GLY A 331 0.93 5.63 22.50
N ASN A 332 -0.26 5.10 22.20
CA ASN A 332 -0.97 4.16 23.07
C ASN A 332 -0.41 2.74 22.99
N LEU A 333 -0.67 1.99 24.06
CA LEU A 333 -0.27 0.61 24.28
C LEU A 333 -1.50 -0.20 24.72
N PHE A 334 -1.76 -1.29 24.01
CA PHE A 334 -2.91 -2.17 24.26
C PHE A 334 -2.47 -3.40 25.05
N ASN A 335 -3.21 -3.78 26.09
CA ASN A 335 -3.02 -4.99 26.93
C ASN A 335 -1.66 -5.19 27.63
N ILE A 336 -0.72 -4.24 27.60
CA ILE A 336 0.59 -4.38 28.26
C ILE A 336 0.54 -3.92 29.73
N SER A 337 1.06 -4.75 30.65
CA SER A 337 1.26 -4.36 32.06
C SER A 337 2.57 -4.91 32.64
N GLY A 338 3.37 -4.05 33.27
CA GLY A 338 4.67 -4.41 33.83
C GLY A 338 5.78 -3.55 33.26
N ASN A 339 7.01 -4.05 33.28
CA ASN A 339 8.16 -3.25 32.86
C ASN A 339 8.28 -3.17 31.33
N ILE A 340 8.03 -1.99 30.77
CA ILE A 340 8.34 -1.66 29.38
C ILE A 340 9.60 -0.81 29.29
N THR A 341 10.34 -0.95 28.19
CA THR A 341 11.55 -0.15 27.89
C THR A 341 11.51 0.33 26.45
N THR A 342 11.74 1.63 26.20
CA THR A 342 11.82 2.22 24.85
C THR A 342 13.19 2.86 24.58
N GLN A 343 13.55 2.95 23.30
CA GLN A 343 14.80 3.53 22.81
C GLN A 343 14.58 4.75 21.90
N LEU A 344 13.33 5.26 21.79
CA LEU A 344 12.92 6.25 20.79
C LEU A 344 13.34 5.86 19.35
N GLN A 345 12.95 4.65 18.97
CA GLN A 345 13.02 4.17 17.59
C GLN A 345 11.68 3.54 17.22
N GLY A 346 11.27 3.67 15.96
CA GLY A 346 10.02 3.19 15.39
C GLY A 346 10.20 2.76 13.94
N PRO A 347 9.13 2.34 13.23
CA PRO A 347 9.22 1.98 11.81
C PRO A 347 9.68 3.16 10.94
N PHE A 348 9.30 4.41 11.28
CA PHE A 348 9.58 5.59 10.46
C PHE A 348 10.77 6.45 10.93
N VAL A 349 11.05 6.48 12.24
CA VAL A 349 12.09 7.36 12.81
C VAL A 349 12.92 6.60 13.84
N ARG A 350 14.24 6.79 13.84
CA ARG A 350 15.16 6.29 14.85
C ARG A 350 16.06 7.41 15.36
N ILE A 351 16.01 7.66 16.67
CA ILE A 351 16.89 8.64 17.31
C ILE A 351 18.25 8.02 17.61
N GLN A 352 19.31 8.76 17.29
CA GLN A 352 20.66 8.50 17.77
C GLN A 352 21.18 9.78 18.44
N ASP A 353 21.31 9.77 19.76
CA ASP A 353 21.77 10.95 20.51
C ASP A 353 23.25 10.84 20.91
N ASN A 354 24.05 11.85 20.56
CA ASN A 354 25.48 11.91 20.87
C ASN A 354 25.80 12.27 22.34
N CYS A 355 24.80 12.55 23.18
CA CYS A 355 24.91 12.61 24.63
C CYS A 355 24.91 11.20 25.27
N GLY A 356 24.29 10.21 24.62
CA GLY A 356 24.32 8.81 25.05
C GLY A 356 23.18 7.97 24.49
N ALA A 357 23.17 6.68 24.82
CA ALA A 357 22.06 5.79 24.43
C ALA A 357 20.75 6.16 25.16
N ILE A 358 19.63 5.87 24.51
CA ILE A 358 18.26 5.97 25.05
C ILE A 358 17.79 4.56 25.41
N SER A 359 17.30 4.36 26.64
CA SER A 359 16.81 3.07 27.14
C SER A 359 15.91 3.25 28.37
N GLU A 360 15.00 4.23 28.33
CA GLU A 360 14.12 4.50 29.47
C GLU A 360 13.16 3.35 29.73
N SER A 361 12.87 3.12 31.01
CA SER A 361 12.06 1.98 31.46
C SER A 361 11.03 2.38 32.50
N SER A 362 9.81 1.84 32.39
CA SER A 362 8.75 2.04 33.38
C SER A 362 8.11 0.72 33.80
N GLY A 363 8.06 0.47 35.11
CA GLY A 363 7.47 -0.72 35.71
C GLY A 363 5.93 -0.78 35.71
N SER A 364 5.24 0.27 35.24
CA SER A 364 3.77 0.38 35.28
C SER A 364 3.08 -0.01 33.97
N GLY A 365 3.83 -0.12 32.88
CA GLY A 365 3.34 -0.21 31.50
C GLY A 365 3.09 1.14 30.84
N ASP A 366 3.06 2.24 31.60
CA ASP A 366 2.95 3.63 31.13
C ASP A 366 4.33 4.30 31.29
N LEU A 367 4.91 4.80 30.20
CA LEU A 367 6.26 5.36 30.17
C LEU A 367 6.21 6.84 29.79
N ASP A 368 6.40 7.68 30.79
CA ASP A 368 6.64 9.11 30.60
C ASP A 368 8.15 9.36 30.61
N LEU A 369 8.67 9.85 29.49
CA LEU A 369 10.07 10.23 29.33
C LEU A 369 10.41 11.51 30.10
N GLY A 370 9.41 12.32 30.47
CA GLY A 370 9.55 13.51 31.31
C GLY A 370 10.00 14.78 30.57
N VAL A 371 10.35 15.79 31.38
CA VAL A 371 10.82 17.12 30.98
C VAL A 371 12.17 17.42 31.64
N SER A 372 13.04 18.19 31.00
CA SER A 372 14.40 18.50 31.48
C SER A 372 14.66 20.01 31.66
N PRO A 373 15.71 20.40 32.39
CA PRO A 373 16.28 21.75 32.34
C PRO A 373 17.33 21.85 31.23
N ASP A 374 17.34 22.93 30.46
CA ASP A 374 18.24 23.12 29.29
C ASP A 374 19.71 23.47 29.61
N PRO A 375 20.67 23.30 28.66
CA PRO A 375 20.52 22.74 27.30
C PRO A 375 21.44 21.54 26.93
N ASP A 376 21.26 21.05 25.70
CA ASP A 376 21.95 19.92 25.06
C ASP A 376 21.71 18.55 25.71
N CYS A 377 22.59 18.16 26.65
CA CYS A 377 22.70 16.78 27.17
C CYS A 377 22.02 16.57 28.52
N ASP A 378 21.34 17.58 29.04
CA ASP A 378 20.57 17.43 30.27
C ASP A 378 19.35 16.55 30.00
N THR A 379 19.02 15.73 31.00
CA THR A 379 17.99 14.70 30.93
C THR A 379 17.03 14.83 32.11
N PRO A 380 15.77 14.38 31.99
CA PRO A 380 14.75 14.56 33.00
C PRO A 380 15.17 14.05 34.39
N PRO A 381 14.80 14.72 35.49
CA PRO A 381 15.23 14.31 36.84
C PRO A 381 14.81 12.88 37.19
N GLY A 382 15.78 11.97 37.30
CA GLY A 382 15.56 10.54 37.54
C GLY A 382 15.60 9.66 36.29
N SER A 383 15.79 10.25 35.10
CA SER A 383 16.08 9.55 33.84
C SER A 383 17.27 8.60 34.01
N SER A 384 17.16 7.42 33.40
CA SER A 384 18.17 6.36 33.49
C SER A 384 19.16 6.35 32.31
N SER A 385 18.85 7.07 31.25
CA SER A 385 19.54 7.12 29.96
C SER A 385 20.06 8.52 29.69
N ALA A 386 21.34 8.62 29.33
CA ALA A 386 22.00 9.88 28.96
C ALA A 386 21.55 10.44 27.61
N GLY A 387 20.85 9.65 26.78
CA GLY A 387 20.25 10.09 25.51
C GLY A 387 18.82 10.62 25.60
N ASN A 388 18.15 10.57 26.76
CA ASN A 388 16.79 11.09 26.94
C ASN A 388 16.80 12.63 27.05
N THR A 389 17.31 13.28 26.01
CA THR A 389 17.43 14.74 25.91
C THR A 389 16.13 15.35 25.36
N HIS A 390 15.99 16.67 25.47
CA HIS A 390 14.95 17.42 24.78
C HIS A 390 14.94 17.14 23.27
N SER A 391 16.13 17.09 22.66
CA SER A 391 16.29 16.91 21.22
C SER A 391 15.82 15.54 20.75
N ALA A 392 16.13 14.50 21.52
CA ALA A 392 15.66 13.15 21.26
C ALA A 392 14.12 13.07 21.24
N ARG A 393 13.45 13.63 22.24
CA ARG A 393 11.98 13.61 22.33
C ARG A 393 11.30 14.48 21.28
N THR A 394 11.75 15.73 21.14
CA THR A 394 11.16 16.71 20.20
C THR A 394 11.30 16.22 18.76
N GLY A 395 12.50 15.82 18.35
CA GLY A 395 12.72 15.30 17.00
C GLY A 395 12.02 13.97 16.74
N PHE A 396 11.85 13.10 17.74
CA PHE A 396 11.06 11.87 17.55
C PHE A 396 9.58 12.17 17.30
N TYR A 397 8.99 13.12 18.04
CA TYR A 397 7.62 13.54 17.79
C TYR A 397 7.49 14.21 16.41
N GLU A 398 8.30 15.23 16.13
CA GLU A 398 8.08 16.09 14.96
C GLU A 398 8.34 15.38 13.63
N LEU A 399 9.47 14.66 13.52
CA LEU A 399 9.80 13.92 12.30
C LEU A 399 8.75 12.83 11.97
N ASN A 400 8.07 12.27 12.98
CA ASN A 400 6.94 11.37 12.75
C ASN A 400 5.68 12.12 12.27
N ARG A 401 5.43 13.36 12.73
CA ARG A 401 4.24 14.15 12.35
C ARG A 401 4.33 14.68 10.94
N ILE A 402 5.45 15.27 10.54
CA ILE A 402 5.63 15.73 9.16
C ILE A 402 5.60 14.55 8.17
N ALA A 403 6.14 13.39 8.56
CA ALA A 403 6.02 12.15 7.76
C ALA A 403 4.58 11.61 7.70
N GLU A 404 3.79 11.68 8.78
CA GLU A 404 2.37 11.31 8.80
C GLU A 404 1.56 12.23 7.87
N MET A 405 1.80 13.54 7.93
CA MET A 405 1.19 14.56 7.07
C MET A 405 1.52 14.32 5.59
N ALA A 406 2.77 13.98 5.28
CA ALA A 406 3.23 13.73 3.92
C ALA A 406 2.70 12.42 3.32
N ARG A 407 2.60 11.33 4.10
CA ARG A 407 1.97 10.07 3.64
C ARG A 407 0.52 10.27 3.22
N GLY A 408 -0.20 11.18 3.88
CA GLY A 408 -1.56 11.57 3.49
C GLY A 408 -1.64 12.32 2.15
N GLN A 409 -0.57 12.99 1.71
CA GLN A 409 -0.52 13.69 0.41
C GLN A 409 0.01 12.79 -0.71
N SER A 410 1.01 11.97 -0.41
CA SER A 410 1.71 11.10 -1.35
C SER A 410 1.60 9.64 -0.93
N PRO A 411 0.44 8.98 -1.13
CA PRO A 411 0.21 7.58 -0.72
C PRO A 411 0.97 6.56 -1.59
N SER A 412 1.74 7.01 -2.57
CA SER A 412 2.40 6.17 -3.57
C SER A 412 3.55 6.93 -4.28
N GLY A 413 4.62 6.26 -4.74
CA GLY A 413 5.79 6.88 -5.40
C GLY A 413 7.10 6.86 -4.58
N PRO A 414 8.21 7.49 -5.06
CA PRO A 414 9.49 7.53 -4.34
C PRO A 414 9.35 8.17 -2.96
N ALA A 415 8.63 9.29 -2.91
CA ALA A 415 8.27 9.96 -1.67
C ALA A 415 7.64 8.97 -0.69
N ASN A 416 6.58 8.25 -1.08
CA ASN A 416 5.94 7.26 -0.22
C ASN A 416 6.89 6.13 0.21
N THR A 417 7.82 5.73 -0.65
CA THR A 417 8.79 4.67 -0.36
C THR A 417 9.75 5.10 0.75
N TRP A 418 10.26 6.33 0.67
CA TRP A 418 11.10 6.94 1.71
C TRP A 418 10.31 7.25 2.98
N LEU A 419 9.07 7.73 2.86
CA LEU A 419 8.16 8.04 3.97
C LEU A 419 7.73 6.82 4.81
N ASN A 420 7.91 5.61 4.30
CA ASN A 420 7.67 4.35 5.02
C ASN A 420 8.97 3.63 5.42
N ALA A 421 10.15 4.20 5.12
CA ALA A 421 11.44 3.72 5.58
C ALA A 421 11.85 4.38 6.91
N GLN A 422 12.74 3.73 7.66
CA GLN A 422 13.23 4.26 8.94
C GLN A 422 14.31 5.35 8.71
N LEU A 423 13.94 6.62 8.89
CA LEU A 423 14.88 7.74 8.92
C LEU A 423 15.67 7.74 10.24
N THR A 424 17.00 7.72 10.17
CA THR A 424 17.85 7.95 11.34
C THR A 424 18.08 9.45 11.55
N SER A 425 17.86 9.93 12.77
CA SER A 425 18.06 11.31 13.18
C SER A 425 19.15 11.41 14.24
N ASN A 426 20.27 12.07 13.88
CA ASN A 426 21.42 12.25 14.76
C ASN A 426 21.29 13.55 15.57
N MET A 427 21.10 13.42 16.88
CA MET A 427 20.90 14.53 17.81
C MET A 427 22.20 14.92 18.52
N ASN A 428 22.27 16.18 18.98
CA ASN A 428 23.32 16.69 19.86
C ASN A 428 24.75 16.43 19.35
N ILE A 429 24.98 16.56 18.04
CA ILE A 429 26.33 16.50 17.48
C ILE A 429 27.16 17.64 18.07
N ASN A 430 28.38 17.34 18.54
CA ASN A 430 29.27 18.29 19.22
C ASN A 430 29.97 19.26 18.23
N GLN A 431 29.14 20.00 17.52
CA GLN A 431 29.38 21.16 16.67
C GLN A 431 28.23 22.15 16.93
N THR A 432 28.24 23.33 16.34
CA THR A 432 27.27 24.41 16.65
C THR A 432 26.88 25.17 15.38
N CYS A 433 25.76 25.90 15.41
CA CYS A 433 25.32 26.78 14.31
C CYS A 433 25.08 26.10 12.93
N ASN A 434 24.62 24.85 12.89
CA ASN A 434 24.19 24.21 11.65
C ASN A 434 23.19 23.08 11.90
N ALA A 435 22.46 22.68 10.87
CA ALA A 435 21.89 21.34 10.72
C ALA A 435 22.15 20.88 9.27
N PHE A 436 21.96 19.61 8.96
CA PHE A 436 22.03 19.14 7.56
C PHE A 436 21.37 17.77 7.35
N TRP A 437 20.64 17.64 6.24
CA TRP A 437 20.49 16.40 5.48
C TRP A 437 21.82 16.01 4.81
N ASN A 438 22.10 14.70 4.69
CA ASN A 438 23.33 14.19 4.07
C ASN A 438 23.11 13.15 2.95
N GLY A 439 21.88 12.97 2.48
CA GLY A 439 21.47 11.89 1.57
C GLY A 439 20.96 10.63 2.27
N SER A 440 21.04 10.52 3.60
CA SER A 440 20.58 9.33 4.35
C SER A 440 20.08 9.59 5.77
N THR A 441 20.62 10.60 6.46
CA THR A 441 20.24 10.98 7.83
C THR A 441 20.05 12.49 7.94
N VAL A 442 19.17 12.89 8.85
CA VAL A 442 19.08 14.28 9.32
C VAL A 442 19.98 14.46 10.56
N ASN A 443 20.66 15.60 10.66
CA ASN A 443 21.78 15.79 11.58
C ASN A 443 21.72 17.15 12.28
N PHE A 444 21.68 17.13 13.61
CA PHE A 444 21.42 18.32 14.43
C PHE A 444 22.53 18.59 15.45
N TYR A 445 22.85 19.87 15.62
CA TYR A 445 24.02 20.37 16.35
C TYR A 445 23.60 20.98 17.69
N ARG A 446 24.55 20.99 18.63
CA ARG A 446 24.40 21.58 19.96
C ARG A 446 24.31 23.10 19.93
N GLU A 447 23.87 23.65 21.06
CA GLU A 447 23.90 25.10 21.30
C GLU A 447 25.32 25.65 21.18
N GLY A 448 25.45 26.82 20.56
CA GLY A 448 26.68 27.58 20.55
C GLY A 448 26.47 28.99 20.06
N ASN A 449 26.54 29.94 20.99
CA ASN A 449 26.31 31.38 20.77
C ASN A 449 26.97 31.87 19.46
N PRO A 450 26.20 32.47 18.53
CA PRO A 450 24.84 33.00 18.73
C PRO A 450 23.69 32.00 18.54
N CYS A 451 23.96 30.73 18.21
CA CYS A 451 22.94 29.80 17.75
C CYS A 451 22.40 28.87 18.87
N GLY A 452 21.10 28.61 18.83
CA GLY A 452 20.46 27.56 19.63
C GLY A 452 20.86 26.15 19.20
N ASN A 453 20.46 25.14 19.98
CA ASN A 453 20.58 23.74 19.57
C ASN A 453 19.59 23.48 18.42
N THR A 454 20.11 23.11 17.24
CA THR A 454 19.26 22.96 16.05
C THR A 454 18.36 21.73 16.11
N GLY A 455 18.65 20.81 17.03
CA GLY A 455 17.80 19.67 17.36
C GLY A 455 16.73 20.00 18.41
N GLN A 456 16.31 21.25 18.55
CA GLN A 456 15.17 21.64 19.41
C GLN A 456 14.15 22.50 18.66
N LEU A 457 14.33 22.70 17.34
CA LEU A 457 13.58 23.66 16.53
C LEU A 457 12.78 22.89 15.47
N ALA A 458 11.45 22.85 15.57
CA ALA A 458 10.57 22.12 14.64
C ALA A 458 10.82 22.55 13.20
N GLY A 459 10.95 23.86 12.95
CA GLY A 459 11.19 24.38 11.60
C GLY A 459 12.55 24.03 11.02
N VAL A 460 13.51 23.57 11.84
CA VAL A 460 14.79 23.02 11.37
C VAL A 460 14.70 21.51 11.20
N PHE A 461 13.99 20.79 12.08
CA PHE A 461 13.64 19.38 11.85
C PHE A 461 12.94 19.19 10.50
N ASP A 462 11.89 19.96 10.24
CA ASP A 462 11.08 19.92 9.03
C ASP A 462 11.86 20.35 7.77
N HIS A 463 12.80 21.30 7.91
CA HIS A 463 13.66 21.74 6.80
C HIS A 463 14.67 20.63 6.41
N GLU A 464 15.41 20.06 7.38
CA GLU A 464 16.35 18.97 7.06
C GLU A 464 15.64 17.70 6.61
N TRP A 465 14.47 17.41 7.17
CA TRP A 465 13.60 16.35 6.69
C TRP A 465 13.07 16.64 5.28
N GLY A 466 12.75 17.90 4.99
CA GLY A 466 12.24 18.38 3.71
C GLY A 466 13.24 18.24 2.57
N HIS A 467 14.54 18.45 2.83
CA HIS A 467 15.61 18.06 1.91
C HIS A 467 15.56 16.56 1.62
N GLY A 468 15.32 15.71 2.63
CA GLY A 468 15.18 14.27 2.46
C GLY A 468 13.96 13.87 1.60
N LEU A 469 12.83 14.54 1.76
CA LEU A 469 11.64 14.34 0.92
C LEU A 469 11.89 14.76 -0.53
N ASP A 470 12.53 15.91 -0.76
CA ASP A 470 12.86 16.42 -2.10
C ASP A 470 13.90 15.53 -2.82
N ASP A 471 14.94 15.12 -2.10
CA ASP A 471 15.99 14.19 -2.57
C ASP A 471 15.45 12.78 -2.89
N ASN A 472 14.33 12.39 -2.27
CA ASN A 472 13.65 11.10 -2.50
C ASN A 472 12.26 11.25 -3.13
N GLY A 473 11.94 12.39 -3.75
CA GLY A 473 10.72 12.60 -4.54
C GLY A 473 10.81 11.97 -5.93
N THR A 474 9.80 12.17 -6.77
CA THR A 474 9.81 11.74 -8.19
C THR A 474 11.00 12.30 -8.99
N ASN A 475 11.51 13.49 -8.66
CA ASN A 475 12.75 14.02 -9.26
C ASN A 475 14.03 13.28 -8.80
N GLY A 476 13.99 12.51 -7.70
CA GLY A 476 15.08 11.66 -7.21
C GLY A 476 16.40 12.38 -6.91
N SER A 477 16.33 13.68 -6.63
CA SER A 477 17.46 14.52 -6.22
C SER A 477 16.95 15.86 -5.70
N ILE A 478 17.70 16.48 -4.77
CA ILE A 478 17.39 17.84 -4.30
C ILE A 478 17.24 18.78 -5.50
N SER A 479 16.04 19.34 -5.64
CA SER A 479 15.63 20.29 -6.66
C SER A 479 16.57 21.51 -6.72
N ALA A 480 16.68 22.18 -7.86
CA ALA A 480 17.56 23.34 -7.98
C ALA A 480 16.78 24.68 -7.96
N PRO A 481 17.01 25.61 -7.00
CA PRO A 481 17.77 25.49 -5.75
C PRO A 481 16.89 24.95 -4.60
N GLY A 482 17.28 23.86 -3.94
CA GLY A 482 16.36 23.07 -3.09
C GLY A 482 16.11 23.59 -1.67
N GLU A 483 16.75 24.69 -1.31
CA GLU A 483 16.57 25.31 0.00
C GLU A 483 15.14 25.80 0.27
N GLY A 484 14.46 26.30 -0.76
CA GLY A 484 13.12 26.87 -0.62
C GLY A 484 12.00 25.84 -0.43
N ILE A 485 12.18 24.60 -0.88
CA ILE A 485 11.17 23.54 -0.72
C ILE A 485 11.25 22.92 0.68
N ALA A 486 12.46 22.77 1.21
CA ALA A 486 12.69 22.52 2.63
C ALA A 486 12.07 23.63 3.52
N ASP A 487 12.26 24.90 3.17
CA ASP A 487 11.60 26.03 3.83
C ASP A 487 10.06 25.92 3.76
N LEU A 488 9.49 25.50 2.62
CA LEU A 488 8.05 25.35 2.44
C LEU A 488 7.46 24.19 3.26
N TYR A 489 8.11 23.03 3.32
CA TYR A 489 7.63 21.93 4.14
C TYR A 489 7.54 22.33 5.62
N ALA A 490 8.57 23.02 6.15
CA ALA A 490 8.53 23.61 7.49
C ALA A 490 7.43 24.67 7.64
N ALA A 491 7.34 25.63 6.72
CA ALA A 491 6.36 26.72 6.80
C ALA A 491 4.90 26.22 6.73
N PHE A 492 4.62 25.16 5.97
CA PHE A 492 3.29 24.58 5.86
C PHE A 492 2.97 23.59 7.01
N ARG A 493 3.96 22.91 7.57
CA ARG A 493 3.82 22.08 8.76
C ARG A 493 3.54 22.91 10.01
N LEU A 494 4.20 24.05 10.16
CA LEU A 494 4.07 24.96 11.30
C LEU A 494 3.07 26.12 11.09
N ASN A 495 2.70 26.40 9.84
CA ASN A 495 1.92 27.58 9.44
C ASN A 495 2.59 28.92 9.83
N GLU A 496 3.93 28.95 9.78
CA GLU A 496 4.75 30.11 10.15
C GLU A 496 5.75 30.47 9.02
N SER A 497 5.93 31.75 8.73
CA SER A 497 6.84 32.21 7.67
C SER A 497 8.31 32.35 8.12
N CYS A 498 8.56 32.42 9.43
CA CYS A 498 9.92 32.45 10.00
C CYS A 498 10.54 31.05 10.03
N VAL A 499 11.46 30.79 9.10
CA VAL A 499 12.11 29.48 8.99
C VAL A 499 13.14 29.30 10.10
N GLY A 500 12.91 28.31 10.95
CA GLY A 500 13.78 27.95 12.07
C GLY A 500 13.78 29.01 13.18
N ARG A 501 12.61 29.54 13.56
CA ARG A 501 12.44 30.38 14.75
C ARG A 501 13.23 29.78 15.94
N GLY A 502 13.88 30.64 16.73
CA GLY A 502 14.78 30.21 17.81
C GLY A 502 16.22 29.88 17.38
N PHE A 503 16.55 29.90 16.08
CA PHE A 503 17.92 29.62 15.62
C PHE A 503 18.95 30.59 16.24
N PHE A 504 18.64 31.89 16.37
CA PHE A 504 19.49 32.87 17.04
C PHE A 504 18.99 33.17 18.46
N ILE A 505 19.71 32.65 19.46
CA ILE A 505 19.39 32.82 20.90
C ILE A 505 19.97 34.10 21.51
N ASP A 506 20.80 34.85 20.77
CA ASP A 506 21.35 36.14 21.21
C ASP A 506 20.40 37.33 20.95
N GLY A 507 19.23 37.07 20.35
CA GLY A 507 18.23 38.08 19.97
C GLY A 507 18.49 38.72 18.59
N SER A 508 19.43 38.20 17.79
CA SER A 508 19.59 38.59 16.40
C SER A 508 18.36 38.21 15.56
N LEU A 509 17.93 39.11 14.67
CA LEU A 509 16.89 38.85 13.68
C LEU A 509 17.51 38.33 12.37
N CYS A 510 16.69 37.67 11.55
CA CYS A 510 17.14 37.09 10.28
C CYS A 510 17.87 38.11 9.38
N GLY A 511 18.98 37.69 8.78
CA GLY A 511 19.82 38.56 7.94
C GLY A 511 19.29 38.79 6.51
N GLY A 512 18.34 37.95 6.06
CA GLY A 512 17.62 38.10 4.78
C GLY A 512 18.48 38.35 3.54
N TYR A 513 19.72 37.84 3.53
CA TYR A 513 20.71 38.03 2.46
C TYR A 513 20.91 39.51 2.05
N GLY A 514 20.85 40.43 3.01
CA GLY A 514 20.95 41.88 2.80
C GLY A 514 19.61 42.62 2.84
N ASP A 515 18.51 41.91 3.06
CA ASP A 515 17.16 42.45 3.28
C ASP A 515 16.58 41.91 4.60
N PRO A 516 17.07 42.40 5.75
CA PRO A 516 16.89 41.74 7.05
C PRO A 516 15.44 41.81 7.56
N CYS A 517 15.11 40.86 8.43
CA CYS A 517 13.83 40.80 9.14
C CYS A 517 13.58 42.06 9.97
N THR A 518 12.32 42.51 10.01
CA THR A 518 11.90 43.67 10.82
C THR A 518 11.68 43.27 12.29
N PRO A 519 11.83 44.19 13.26
CA PRO A 519 11.44 43.94 14.64
C PRO A 519 9.96 43.59 14.84
N ALA A 520 9.10 43.89 13.85
CA ALA A 520 7.68 43.52 13.87
C ALA A 520 7.45 42.04 13.52
N SER A 521 8.32 41.44 12.68
CA SER A 521 8.29 40.00 12.39
C SER A 521 8.68 39.14 13.59
N GLY A 522 9.55 39.67 14.47
CA GLY A 522 10.13 38.90 15.58
C GLY A 522 11.04 37.74 15.16
N CYS A 523 11.29 37.53 13.86
CA CYS A 523 11.92 36.31 13.37
C CYS A 523 13.40 36.20 13.76
N THR A 524 13.66 35.39 14.79
CA THR A 524 14.99 34.93 15.26
C THR A 524 15.51 33.72 14.47
N GLY A 525 14.81 33.34 13.40
CA GLY A 525 15.23 32.27 12.49
C GLY A 525 16.23 32.71 11.44
N ILE A 526 16.54 31.79 10.52
CA ILE A 526 17.56 31.98 9.48
C ILE A 526 17.07 32.99 8.42
N ARG A 527 15.78 32.93 8.09
CA ARG A 527 15.10 33.71 7.03
C ARG A 527 13.60 33.76 7.29
N ASP A 528 12.90 34.72 6.71
CA ASP A 528 11.43 34.83 6.73
C ASP A 528 10.93 34.86 5.28
N ILE A 529 10.02 33.94 4.94
CA ILE A 529 9.45 33.79 3.59
C ILE A 529 8.20 34.65 3.39
N ASP A 530 7.86 35.52 4.35
CA ASP A 530 6.93 36.61 4.11
C ASP A 530 7.71 37.90 3.82
N TRP A 531 7.67 38.35 2.57
CA TRP A 531 8.38 39.55 2.14
C TRP A 531 7.89 40.85 2.81
N ALA A 532 6.68 40.86 3.40
CA ALA A 532 6.18 42.01 4.15
C ALA A 532 6.79 42.10 5.56
N HIS A 533 7.38 41.01 6.06
CA HIS A 533 8.12 40.97 7.32
C HIS A 533 9.57 41.45 7.20
N ARG A 534 10.10 41.55 5.98
CA ARG A 534 11.46 42.01 5.65
C ARG A 534 11.55 43.54 5.53
N THR A 535 12.73 44.11 5.71
CA THR A 535 12.94 45.57 5.82
C THR A 535 12.60 46.34 4.54
N SER A 536 12.76 45.74 3.36
CA SER A 536 12.28 46.35 2.12
C SER A 536 10.75 46.41 2.02
N GLY A 537 10.04 45.47 2.65
CA GLY A 537 8.61 45.25 2.46
C GLY A 537 8.25 44.97 0.99
N GLN A 538 9.13 44.32 0.23
CA GLN A 538 8.95 44.02 -1.20
C GLN A 538 9.35 42.57 -1.53
N PRO A 539 8.64 41.88 -2.43
CA PRO A 539 8.96 40.51 -2.87
C PRO A 539 10.36 40.43 -3.49
N HIS A 540 11.08 39.33 -3.25
CA HIS A 540 12.33 39.05 -3.96
C HIS A 540 12.01 38.57 -5.38
N THR A 541 12.69 39.12 -6.39
CA THR A 541 12.50 38.76 -7.80
C THR A 541 13.79 38.29 -8.46
N VAL A 542 13.71 37.68 -9.65
CA VAL A 542 14.90 37.29 -10.43
C VAL A 542 15.82 38.49 -10.67
N ALA A 543 15.26 39.68 -10.97
CA ALA A 543 16.02 40.92 -11.08
C ALA A 543 16.71 41.33 -9.76
N TRP A 544 16.08 41.12 -8.60
CA TRP A 544 16.72 41.35 -7.29
C TRP A 544 17.88 40.39 -7.04
N VAL A 545 17.71 39.09 -7.31
CA VAL A 545 18.78 38.09 -7.20
C VAL A 545 19.98 38.44 -8.07
N ASN A 546 19.73 38.78 -9.35
CA ASN A 546 20.77 39.13 -10.31
C ASN A 546 21.50 40.43 -9.96
N ALA A 547 20.89 41.33 -9.17
CA ALA A 547 21.49 42.59 -8.72
C ALA A 547 22.16 42.50 -7.33
N ASN A 548 21.76 41.54 -6.49
CA ASN A 548 22.22 41.43 -5.11
C ASN A 548 23.52 40.60 -4.99
N SER A 549 24.64 41.27 -4.67
CA SER A 549 25.94 40.61 -4.46
C SER A 549 25.97 39.61 -3.30
N ASN A 550 25.00 39.68 -2.37
CA ASN A 550 24.88 38.72 -1.26
C ASN A 550 24.10 37.46 -1.67
N CYS A 551 23.44 37.44 -2.84
CA CYS A 551 22.58 36.36 -3.31
C CYS A 551 23.30 35.31 -4.17
N GLY A 552 24.51 34.94 -3.76
CA GLY A 552 25.33 33.96 -4.47
C GLY A 552 24.96 32.49 -4.22
N SER A 553 24.28 32.18 -3.11
CA SER A 553 24.04 30.81 -2.63
C SER A 553 22.67 30.25 -3.04
N VAL A 554 22.51 28.93 -2.94
CA VAL A 554 21.21 28.25 -3.11
C VAL A 554 20.16 28.76 -2.11
N HIS A 555 20.54 28.99 -0.85
CA HIS A 555 19.67 29.49 0.22
C HIS A 555 18.98 30.82 -0.14
N CYS A 556 19.73 31.79 -0.68
CA CYS A 556 19.15 33.06 -1.10
C CYS A 556 18.22 32.93 -2.32
N ARG A 557 18.51 31.98 -3.22
CA ARG A 557 17.70 31.76 -4.42
C ARG A 557 16.43 30.96 -4.11
N GLY A 558 16.46 30.07 -3.12
CA GLY A 558 15.30 29.31 -2.65
C GLY A 558 14.15 30.20 -2.17
N ALA A 559 14.49 31.33 -1.54
CA ALA A 559 13.51 32.30 -1.03
C ALA A 559 12.49 32.76 -2.09
N LEU A 560 12.84 32.84 -3.37
CA LEU A 560 11.94 33.37 -4.41
C LEU A 560 10.67 32.53 -4.60
N TYR A 561 10.79 31.21 -4.59
CA TYR A 561 9.63 30.32 -4.77
C TYR A 561 8.99 29.91 -3.44
N ALA A 562 9.76 29.95 -2.34
CA ALA A 562 9.20 29.86 -1.01
C ALA A 562 8.25 31.05 -0.73
N GLU A 563 8.68 32.28 -1.04
CA GLU A 563 7.81 33.46 -1.02
C GLU A 563 6.61 33.29 -1.96
N SER A 564 6.77 32.75 -3.17
CA SER A 564 5.63 32.61 -4.09
C SER A 564 4.58 31.59 -3.63
N ALA A 565 4.98 30.44 -3.08
CA ALA A 565 4.01 29.45 -2.58
C ALA A 565 3.39 29.88 -1.24
N TRP A 566 4.11 30.63 -0.40
CA TRP A 566 3.53 31.29 0.77
C TRP A 566 2.53 32.39 0.38
N ASP A 567 2.85 33.22 -0.61
CA ASP A 567 1.95 34.21 -1.19
C ASP A 567 0.70 33.57 -1.80
N LEU A 568 0.82 32.43 -2.47
CA LEU A 568 -0.33 31.68 -2.98
C LEU A 568 -1.32 31.36 -1.86
N ALA A 569 -0.85 30.82 -0.74
CA ALA A 569 -1.67 30.45 0.40
C ALA A 569 -2.23 31.67 1.16
N LYS A 570 -1.38 32.66 1.48
CA LYS A 570 -1.74 33.76 2.40
C LYS A 570 -2.28 35.02 1.73
N ARG A 571 -2.10 35.18 0.41
CA ARG A 571 -2.49 36.40 -0.33
C ARG A 571 -3.38 36.08 -1.51
N ASP A 572 -2.92 35.25 -2.44
CA ASP A 572 -3.57 35.11 -3.75
C ASP A 572 -4.85 34.25 -3.69
N LEU A 573 -4.83 33.04 -3.08
CA LEU A 573 -6.05 32.23 -2.92
C LEU A 573 -7.18 32.95 -2.15
N PRO A 574 -6.93 33.64 -1.02
CA PRO A 574 -7.94 34.47 -0.36
C PRO A 574 -8.43 35.65 -1.23
N THR A 575 -7.54 36.28 -2.02
CA THR A 575 -7.90 37.47 -2.82
C THR A 575 -8.73 37.11 -4.06
N PHE A 576 -8.38 36.03 -4.76
CA PHE A 576 -9.08 35.62 -5.98
C PHE A 576 -10.40 34.89 -5.67
N TYR A 577 -10.42 34.02 -4.65
CA TYR A 577 -11.52 33.08 -4.42
C TYR A 577 -12.25 33.27 -3.08
N GLY A 578 -11.79 34.19 -2.22
CA GLY A 578 -12.40 34.43 -0.91
C GLY A 578 -12.21 33.28 0.08
N MET A 579 -11.22 32.40 -0.17
CA MET A 579 -10.89 31.29 0.72
C MET A 579 -10.44 31.78 2.10
N ASP A 580 -10.88 31.08 3.15
CA ASP A 580 -10.33 31.26 4.50
C ASP A 580 -8.97 30.57 4.66
N ASP A 581 -8.30 30.81 5.78
CA ASP A 581 -6.95 30.30 6.02
C ASP A 581 -6.90 28.76 5.99
N ASN A 582 -7.94 28.09 6.52
CA ASN A 582 -8.02 26.62 6.49
C ASN A 582 -8.14 26.07 5.07
N THR A 583 -9.04 26.64 4.26
CA THR A 583 -9.26 26.22 2.87
C THR A 583 -8.01 26.50 2.02
N ALA A 584 -7.46 27.73 2.12
CA ALA A 584 -6.29 28.13 1.37
C ALA A 584 -5.04 27.33 1.76
N MET A 585 -4.81 27.09 3.05
CA MET A 585 -3.69 26.25 3.50
C MET A 585 -3.87 24.78 3.11
N ALA A 586 -5.09 24.22 3.14
CA ALA A 586 -5.30 22.83 2.72
C ALA A 586 -5.01 22.64 1.22
N LEU A 587 -5.52 23.53 0.37
CA LEU A 587 -5.24 23.51 -1.07
C LEU A 587 -3.76 23.76 -1.36
N ALA A 588 -3.15 24.79 -0.77
CA ALA A 588 -1.75 25.09 -1.01
C ALA A 588 -0.80 24.03 -0.42
N THR A 589 -1.16 23.35 0.68
CA THR A 589 -0.43 22.15 1.17
C THR A 589 -0.44 21.06 0.10
N ARG A 590 -1.62 20.71 -0.43
CA ARG A 590 -1.77 19.72 -1.52
C ARG A 590 -0.89 20.10 -2.72
N LEU A 591 -0.86 21.38 -3.11
CA LEU A 591 -0.04 21.86 -4.23
C LEU A 591 1.46 21.86 -3.92
N VAL A 592 1.90 22.20 -2.70
CA VAL A 592 3.31 22.10 -2.29
C VAL A 592 3.78 20.65 -2.33
N PHE A 593 3.08 19.73 -1.67
CA PHE A 593 3.50 18.32 -1.61
C PHE A 593 3.42 17.60 -2.97
N LYS A 594 2.39 17.85 -3.79
CA LYS A 594 2.23 17.18 -5.09
C LYS A 594 2.93 17.88 -6.24
N GLY A 595 2.97 19.21 -6.23
CA GLY A 595 3.58 20.03 -7.27
C GLY A 595 5.09 20.20 -7.14
N ALA A 596 5.69 19.91 -5.98
CA ALA A 596 7.14 19.89 -5.81
C ALA A 596 7.80 18.56 -6.23
N ASP A 597 7.08 17.43 -6.09
CA ASP A 597 7.62 16.06 -6.17
C ASP A 597 8.45 15.76 -7.44
N ASN A 598 8.15 16.41 -8.56
CA ASN A 598 8.84 16.25 -9.85
C ASN A 598 9.57 17.52 -10.34
N VAL A 599 9.95 18.42 -9.42
CA VAL A 599 10.66 19.67 -9.76
C VAL A 599 12.17 19.46 -9.75
N GLY A 600 12.78 19.37 -10.93
CA GLY A 600 14.25 19.34 -11.06
C GLY A 600 14.93 20.70 -10.99
N THR A 601 14.25 21.77 -11.42
CA THR A 601 14.77 23.15 -11.30
C THR A 601 13.62 24.12 -11.20
N TRP A 602 13.39 24.68 -10.02
CA TRP A 602 12.27 25.58 -9.73
C TRP A 602 12.19 26.75 -10.70
N PHE A 603 13.33 27.39 -11.00
CA PHE A 603 13.43 28.50 -11.94
C PHE A 603 14.88 28.73 -12.42
N VAL A 604 15.02 29.43 -13.55
CA VAL A 604 16.30 29.90 -14.10
C VAL A 604 16.46 31.42 -13.96
N LEU A 605 17.70 31.89 -13.76
CA LEU A 605 18.04 33.30 -13.55
C LEU A 605 18.03 34.18 -14.83
N THR A 606 17.22 33.82 -15.81
CA THR A 606 17.11 34.55 -17.09
C THR A 606 16.34 35.85 -16.86
N ASN A 607 16.91 37.00 -17.24
CA ASN A 607 16.24 38.30 -17.06
C ASN A 607 14.92 38.37 -17.85
N GLY A 608 13.79 38.41 -17.14
CA GLY A 608 12.44 38.50 -17.68
C GLY A 608 11.42 37.73 -16.81
N THR A 609 10.13 37.95 -17.04
CA THR A 609 9.02 37.32 -16.30
C THR A 609 8.73 35.90 -16.82
N GLN A 610 9.75 35.03 -16.86
CA GLN A 610 9.67 33.67 -17.41
C GLN A 610 10.60 32.66 -16.69
N GLY A 611 11.02 32.94 -15.47
CA GLY A 611 12.03 32.14 -14.77
C GLY A 611 11.65 30.66 -14.57
N GLY A 612 10.39 30.36 -14.25
CA GLY A 612 9.89 29.00 -13.96
C GLY A 612 9.26 28.27 -15.15
N CYS A 613 9.50 28.72 -16.39
CA CYS A 613 8.83 28.20 -17.59
C CYS A 613 9.42 26.91 -18.18
N ALA A 614 10.27 26.21 -17.44
CA ALA A 614 10.66 24.84 -17.79
C ALA A 614 9.51 23.88 -17.48
N ALA A 615 9.38 22.77 -18.23
CA ALA A 615 8.35 21.77 -17.97
C ALA A 615 8.45 21.19 -16.54
N THR A 616 9.66 20.98 -16.04
CA THR A 616 9.99 20.59 -14.64
C THR A 616 10.21 21.80 -13.72
N GLY A 617 9.77 22.99 -14.13
CA GLY A 617 9.80 24.22 -13.34
C GLY A 617 8.62 24.26 -12.37
N GLY A 618 8.86 24.82 -11.18
CA GLY A 618 7.88 24.79 -10.09
C GLY A 618 6.54 25.40 -10.47
N TYR A 619 6.53 26.46 -11.28
CA TYR A 619 5.30 27.06 -11.78
C TYR A 619 4.46 26.10 -12.64
N LEU A 620 5.07 25.40 -13.62
CA LEU A 620 4.33 24.47 -14.47
C LEU A 620 3.96 23.17 -13.74
N GLN A 621 4.76 22.71 -12.79
CA GLN A 621 4.41 21.56 -11.94
C GLN A 621 3.28 21.89 -10.96
N PHE A 622 3.21 23.11 -10.41
CA PHE A 622 2.08 23.57 -9.58
C PHE A 622 0.78 23.63 -10.40
N LEU A 623 0.83 24.13 -11.63
CA LEU A 623 -0.32 24.05 -12.53
C LEU A 623 -0.70 22.60 -12.83
N GLY A 624 0.27 21.72 -13.11
CA GLY A 624 0.02 20.28 -13.32
C GLY A 624 -0.61 19.58 -12.11
N ALA A 625 -0.29 20.01 -10.88
CA ALA A 625 -0.92 19.51 -9.67
C ALA A 625 -2.32 20.11 -9.41
N ASP A 626 -2.62 21.28 -9.96
CA ASP A 626 -3.91 21.97 -9.86
C ASP A 626 -4.92 21.49 -10.93
N ASP A 627 -4.42 21.09 -12.10
CA ASP A 627 -5.19 20.60 -13.25
C ASP A 627 -6.21 19.50 -12.90
N ASP A 628 -7.42 19.62 -13.46
CA ASP A 628 -8.56 18.75 -13.14
C ASP A 628 -8.96 17.77 -14.25
N ASN A 629 -8.36 17.88 -15.45
CA ASN A 629 -8.92 17.30 -16.68
C ASN A 629 -7.89 16.79 -17.72
N GLY A 630 -6.60 17.03 -17.50
CA GLY A 630 -5.49 16.70 -18.40
C GLY A 630 -5.09 17.80 -19.41
N ASN A 631 -5.61 19.03 -19.29
CA ASN A 631 -5.48 20.06 -20.33
C ASN A 631 -5.26 21.49 -19.80
N LEU A 632 -4.04 21.74 -19.30
CA LEU A 632 -3.50 23.07 -18.96
C LEU A 632 -3.77 24.19 -19.99
N ALA A 633 -4.06 23.88 -21.26
CA ALA A 633 -4.37 24.87 -22.29
C ALA A 633 -5.79 25.49 -22.18
N ASP A 634 -6.75 24.82 -21.53
CA ASP A 634 -8.06 25.43 -21.20
C ASP A 634 -8.10 26.09 -19.81
N GLY A 635 -7.09 25.86 -18.99
CA GLY A 635 -6.84 26.51 -17.70
C GLY A 635 -6.52 25.49 -16.62
N THR A 636 -6.48 25.93 -15.37
CA THR A 636 -6.60 25.05 -14.18
C THR A 636 -7.52 25.75 -13.18
N PRO A 637 -8.11 25.05 -12.20
CA PRO A 637 -9.11 25.62 -11.28
C PRO A 637 -8.66 26.90 -10.55
N HIS A 638 -7.37 27.05 -10.28
CA HIS A 638 -6.78 28.18 -9.57
C HIS A 638 -5.63 28.87 -10.33
N MET A 639 -5.57 28.71 -11.66
CA MET A 639 -4.47 29.20 -12.51
C MET A 639 -4.18 30.69 -12.31
N GLN A 640 -5.19 31.54 -12.13
CA GLN A 640 -5.01 32.97 -11.94
C GLN A 640 -4.28 33.30 -10.63
N ALA A 641 -4.60 32.62 -9.53
CA ALA A 641 -3.90 32.79 -8.26
C ALA A 641 -2.46 32.24 -8.32
N ILE A 642 -2.26 31.06 -8.93
CA ILE A 642 -0.93 30.46 -9.11
C ILE A 642 -0.05 31.36 -9.99
N TYR A 643 -0.58 31.90 -11.09
CA TYR A 643 0.12 32.89 -11.91
C TYR A 643 0.40 34.19 -11.14
N ALA A 644 -0.58 34.74 -10.42
CA ALA A 644 -0.39 35.98 -9.65
C ALA A 644 0.70 35.84 -8.57
N ALA A 645 0.79 34.67 -7.95
CA ALA A 645 1.83 34.30 -6.99
C ALA A 645 3.21 34.24 -7.67
N PHE A 646 3.43 33.32 -8.61
CA PHE A 646 4.74 33.10 -9.22
C PHE A 646 5.21 34.29 -10.10
N ASN A 647 4.29 35.04 -10.72
CA ASN A 647 4.65 36.20 -11.56
C ASN A 647 5.20 37.37 -10.74
N ARG A 648 4.78 37.51 -9.47
CA ARG A 648 5.28 38.53 -8.55
C ARG A 648 6.79 38.41 -8.29
N HIS A 649 7.31 37.19 -8.36
CA HIS A 649 8.73 36.85 -8.21
C HIS A 649 9.46 36.67 -9.55
N GLU A 650 8.81 37.04 -10.68
CA GLU A 650 9.30 36.91 -12.07
C GLU A 650 9.44 35.46 -12.60
N ILE A 651 8.83 34.48 -11.93
CA ILE A 651 9.01 33.03 -12.21
C ILE A 651 7.78 32.33 -12.82
N ALA A 652 6.73 33.04 -13.26
CA ALA A 652 5.59 32.46 -13.97
C ALA A 652 5.67 32.59 -15.51
N CYS A 653 4.69 32.03 -16.23
CA CYS A 653 4.52 32.16 -17.69
C CYS A 653 3.08 32.58 -18.03
N ALA A 654 2.90 33.45 -19.02
CA ALA A 654 1.60 33.75 -19.61
C ALA A 654 1.15 32.77 -20.72
N THR A 655 1.83 31.61 -20.81
CA THR A 655 1.54 30.50 -21.74
C THR A 655 1.61 29.19 -20.96
N PRO A 656 0.56 28.33 -20.95
CA PRO A 656 -0.76 28.54 -21.58
C PRO A 656 -1.48 29.80 -21.08
N THR A 657 -2.52 30.24 -21.81
CA THR A 657 -3.19 31.50 -21.51
C THR A 657 -3.77 31.47 -20.11
N VAL A 658 -3.34 32.42 -19.27
CA VAL A 658 -3.73 32.50 -17.85
C VAL A 658 -5.24 32.72 -17.73
N GLN A 659 -5.95 31.65 -17.39
CA GLN A 659 -7.39 31.62 -17.20
C GLN A 659 -7.73 30.47 -16.26
N ASP A 660 -8.73 30.67 -15.40
CA ASP A 660 -9.24 29.56 -14.59
C ASP A 660 -10.08 28.65 -15.50
N GLY A 661 -9.86 27.34 -15.38
CA GLY A 661 -10.49 26.30 -16.17
C GLY A 661 -10.96 25.14 -15.29
N GLY A 662 -11.81 24.27 -15.81
CA GLY A 662 -12.29 23.11 -15.05
C GLY A 662 -13.27 23.40 -13.92
N CYS A 663 -13.50 22.39 -13.07
CA CYS A 663 -14.19 22.41 -11.77
C CYS A 663 -15.53 23.17 -11.63
N ALA A 664 -16.25 23.45 -12.72
CA ALA A 664 -17.51 24.21 -12.70
C ALA A 664 -18.65 23.57 -11.86
N SER A 665 -18.51 22.30 -11.46
CA SER A 665 -19.43 21.57 -10.59
C SER A 665 -18.86 21.28 -9.19
N ALA A 666 -17.81 21.98 -8.75
CA ALA A 666 -17.24 21.82 -7.40
C ALA A 666 -18.26 22.09 -6.27
N PRO A 667 -18.04 21.56 -5.05
CA PRO A 667 -18.83 21.92 -3.87
C PRO A 667 -18.58 23.39 -3.49
N THR A 668 -19.64 24.15 -3.21
CA THR A 668 -19.56 25.61 -2.95
C THR A 668 -19.89 26.00 -1.52
N GLN A 669 -20.10 25.03 -0.62
CA GLN A 669 -20.50 25.25 0.77
C GLN A 669 -19.61 24.45 1.71
N ALA A 670 -19.23 25.06 2.83
CA ALA A 670 -18.50 24.39 3.90
C ALA A 670 -19.41 23.36 4.62
N PRO A 671 -18.92 22.16 4.97
CA PRO A 671 -19.62 21.24 5.86
C PRO A 671 -19.74 21.86 7.25
N ASN A 672 -20.93 21.75 7.86
CA ASN A 672 -21.10 22.05 9.29
C ASN A 672 -20.75 20.79 10.09
N VAL A 673 -19.56 20.77 10.68
CA VAL A 673 -18.99 19.62 11.38
C VAL A 673 -19.32 19.67 12.88
N THR A 674 -19.40 18.51 13.51
CA THR A 674 -19.41 18.35 14.96
C THR A 674 -18.51 17.17 15.32
N VAL A 675 -17.57 17.40 16.25
CA VAL A 675 -16.64 16.40 16.74
C VAL A 675 -16.95 16.04 18.20
N SER A 676 -17.04 14.75 18.52
CA SER A 676 -17.26 14.23 19.89
C SER A 676 -16.16 13.24 20.29
N GLY A 677 -15.67 13.36 21.52
CA GLY A 677 -14.52 12.59 22.02
C GLY A 677 -14.92 11.31 22.73
N ASN A 678 -14.31 10.21 22.33
CA ASN A 678 -14.49 8.87 22.88
C ASN A 678 -13.17 8.35 23.50
N ASP A 679 -13.18 7.12 24.03
CA ASP A 679 -11.98 6.45 24.52
C ASP A 679 -10.97 6.19 23.38
N THR A 680 -9.87 6.92 23.36
CA THR A 680 -8.82 6.90 22.32
C THR A 680 -9.30 7.16 20.89
N ALA A 681 -10.43 7.87 20.74
CA ALA A 681 -11.02 8.14 19.44
C ALA A 681 -11.80 9.47 19.40
N ALA A 682 -12.08 9.96 18.19
CA ALA A 682 -12.95 11.08 17.92
C ALA A 682 -13.97 10.70 16.84
N ASP A 683 -15.25 10.91 17.13
CA ASP A 683 -16.35 10.76 16.18
C ASP A 683 -16.62 12.11 15.50
N LEU A 684 -16.57 12.15 14.18
CA LEU A 684 -16.89 13.32 13.37
C LEU A 684 -18.20 13.09 12.62
N SER A 685 -19.06 14.10 12.58
CA SER A 685 -20.29 14.07 11.79
C SER A 685 -20.59 15.43 11.15
N TRP A 686 -21.28 15.41 10.01
CA TRP A 686 -21.71 16.61 9.29
C TRP A 686 -23.00 16.37 8.50
N SER A 687 -23.53 17.42 7.88
CA SER A 687 -24.64 17.32 6.90
C SER A 687 -24.10 17.21 5.48
N ALA A 688 -24.81 16.50 4.60
CA ALA A 688 -24.40 16.35 3.21
C ALA A 688 -24.33 17.70 2.47
N VAL A 689 -23.22 17.94 1.78
CA VAL A 689 -22.94 19.14 0.99
C VAL A 689 -23.31 18.91 -0.48
N PRO A 690 -24.06 19.82 -1.15
CA PRO A 690 -24.35 19.69 -2.57
C PRO A 690 -23.08 19.62 -3.44
N ASN A 691 -23.10 18.75 -4.44
CA ASN A 691 -22.01 18.43 -5.37
C ASN A 691 -20.75 17.78 -4.74
N ALA A 692 -20.74 17.48 -3.43
CA ALA A 692 -19.67 16.69 -2.83
C ALA A 692 -19.83 15.21 -3.23
N ALA A 693 -18.79 14.64 -3.83
CA ALA A 693 -18.67 13.20 -4.08
C ALA A 693 -18.01 12.48 -2.89
N SER A 694 -17.13 13.18 -2.16
CA SER A 694 -16.50 12.71 -0.94
C SER A 694 -16.11 13.86 0.00
N TYR A 695 -15.65 13.50 1.19
CA TYR A 695 -15.16 14.41 2.22
C TYR A 695 -13.78 13.95 2.69
N GLN A 696 -12.82 14.86 2.72
CA GLN A 696 -11.48 14.66 3.26
C GLN A 696 -11.41 15.17 4.70
N ILE A 697 -11.00 14.31 5.64
CA ILE A 697 -10.90 14.63 7.05
C ILE A 697 -9.44 14.94 7.39
N HIS A 698 -9.18 16.17 7.81
CA HIS A 698 -7.85 16.63 8.18
C HIS A 698 -7.77 16.86 9.68
N ARG A 699 -6.78 16.26 10.35
CA ARG A 699 -6.46 16.44 11.77
C ARG A 699 -5.26 17.35 11.94
N ALA A 700 -5.34 18.29 12.87
CA ALA A 700 -4.21 19.09 13.35
C ALA A 700 -3.82 18.66 14.76
N ASP A 701 -2.50 18.60 14.99
CA ASP A 701 -1.87 18.04 16.19
C ASP A 701 -0.98 19.10 16.88
N GLY A 702 -1.51 19.93 17.77
CA GLY A 702 -0.70 20.86 18.59
C GLY A 702 -1.41 22.09 19.17
N GLU A 703 -0.61 22.92 19.86
CA GLU A 703 -1.02 24.10 20.66
C GLU A 703 -1.86 25.17 19.94
N PHE A 704 -1.87 25.19 18.61
CA PHE A 704 -2.59 26.18 17.80
C PHE A 704 -3.80 25.61 17.06
N GLN A 705 -4.28 24.41 17.42
CA GLN A 705 -5.47 23.80 16.82
C GLN A 705 -5.30 23.67 15.29
N CYS A 706 -6.33 23.97 14.49
CA CYS A 706 -6.22 24.05 13.03
C CYS A 706 -5.30 25.18 12.53
N GLY A 707 -4.69 25.96 13.42
CA GLY A 707 -3.58 26.86 13.10
C GLY A 707 -2.30 26.12 12.72
N PHE A 708 -2.13 24.83 13.04
CA PHE A 708 -1.00 24.01 12.55
C PHE A 708 -1.27 23.35 11.18
N GLY A 709 -0.19 22.81 10.58
CA GLY A 709 -0.26 21.84 9.48
C GLY A 709 -1.09 20.61 9.86
N LYS A 710 -1.71 19.97 8.85
CA LYS A 710 -2.80 19.02 9.05
C LYS A 710 -2.57 17.72 8.29
N THR A 711 -2.65 16.61 8.99
CA THR A 711 -2.62 15.26 8.43
C THR A 711 -3.98 14.91 7.83
N LEU A 712 -4.01 14.44 6.58
CA LEU A 712 -5.21 13.80 6.02
C LEU A 712 -5.38 12.42 6.65
N VAL A 713 -6.33 12.26 7.57
CA VAL A 713 -6.53 11.01 8.34
C VAL A 713 -7.53 10.06 7.67
N GLY A 714 -8.30 10.54 6.69
CA GLY A 714 -9.20 9.68 5.92
C GLY A 714 -10.03 10.43 4.88
N THR A 715 -10.69 9.67 4.00
CA THR A 715 -11.68 10.16 3.05
C THR A 715 -12.90 9.25 3.10
N THR A 716 -14.11 9.81 3.04
CA THR A 716 -15.37 9.04 3.04
C THR A 716 -16.41 9.68 2.12
N ALA A 717 -17.29 8.86 1.53
CA ALA A 717 -18.49 9.33 0.83
C ALA A 717 -19.68 9.58 1.79
N GLY A 718 -19.65 8.97 2.98
CA GLY A 718 -20.64 9.19 4.03
C GLY A 718 -20.45 10.53 4.75
N THR A 719 -21.35 10.84 5.68
CA THR A 719 -21.30 12.07 6.50
C THR A 719 -20.89 11.81 7.95
N PHE A 720 -20.14 10.73 8.16
CA PHE A 720 -19.61 10.28 9.44
C PHE A 720 -18.21 9.68 9.24
N PHE A 721 -17.30 9.93 10.17
CA PHE A 721 -15.96 9.34 10.21
C PHE A 721 -15.53 9.19 11.68
N GLN A 722 -14.87 8.08 12.02
CA GLN A 722 -14.29 7.87 13.35
C GLN A 722 -12.76 7.81 13.21
N ASP A 723 -12.07 8.74 13.85
CA ASP A 723 -10.61 8.74 13.97
C ASP A 723 -10.21 8.00 15.26
N THR A 724 -9.30 7.03 15.16
CA THR A 724 -8.98 6.08 16.26
C THR A 724 -7.48 6.04 16.55
N GLY A 725 -7.12 5.63 17.77
CA GLY A 725 -5.73 5.59 18.21
C GLY A 725 -5.21 6.96 18.64
N LEU A 726 -6.11 7.80 19.17
CA LEU A 726 -5.81 9.11 19.74
C LEU A 726 -5.37 8.98 21.20
N GLN A 727 -4.61 9.95 21.70
CA GLN A 727 -4.19 10.00 23.10
C GLN A 727 -5.28 10.63 23.97
N ASN A 728 -5.81 9.88 24.93
CA ASN A 728 -6.75 10.44 25.91
C ASN A 728 -6.14 11.61 26.70
N GLY A 729 -6.90 12.70 26.86
CA GLY A 729 -6.49 13.91 27.60
C GLY A 729 -5.71 14.94 26.77
N ARG A 730 -5.49 14.70 25.48
CA ARG A 730 -4.85 15.64 24.55
C ARG A 730 -5.88 16.29 23.62
N GLU A 731 -5.74 17.57 23.31
CA GLU A 731 -6.60 18.22 22.31
C GLU A 731 -6.17 17.83 20.89
N TYR A 732 -7.17 17.54 20.06
CA TYR A 732 -7.08 17.33 18.62
C TYR A 732 -8.05 18.28 17.94
N SER A 733 -7.73 18.73 16.73
CA SER A 733 -8.56 19.67 15.99
C SER A 733 -8.78 19.18 14.56
N TYR A 734 -9.96 19.42 14.01
CA TYR A 734 -10.35 18.88 12.71
C TYR A 734 -10.93 19.94 11.77
N ILE A 735 -10.67 19.76 10.47
CA ILE A 735 -11.47 20.34 9.39
C ILE A 735 -11.89 19.22 8.43
N VAL A 736 -13.09 19.37 7.84
CA VAL A 736 -13.60 18.48 6.80
C VAL A 736 -13.76 19.26 5.51
N THR A 737 -13.14 18.80 4.44
CA THR A 737 -13.16 19.44 3.12
C THR A 737 -14.01 18.62 2.15
N PRO A 738 -15.09 19.18 1.58
CA PRO A 738 -15.90 18.50 0.58
C PRO A 738 -15.17 18.53 -0.77
N VAL A 739 -15.17 17.41 -1.49
CA VAL A 739 -14.47 17.27 -2.77
C VAL A 739 -15.48 16.88 -3.86
N GLY A 740 -15.37 17.51 -5.02
CA GLY A 740 -16.22 17.21 -6.19
C GLY A 740 -15.81 15.91 -6.90
N SER A 741 -16.22 15.78 -8.17
CA SER A 741 -15.92 14.60 -9.01
C SER A 741 -14.45 14.46 -9.42
N SER A 742 -13.61 15.46 -9.17
CA SER A 742 -12.15 15.41 -9.33
C SER A 742 -11.48 15.87 -8.02
N PRO A 743 -10.37 15.24 -7.59
CA PRO A 743 -9.60 15.66 -6.41
C PRO A 743 -8.95 17.06 -6.49
N ALA A 744 -9.01 17.72 -7.64
CA ALA A 744 -8.66 19.14 -7.79
C ALA A 744 -9.84 20.07 -7.41
N CYS A 745 -11.08 19.59 -7.56
CA CYS A 745 -12.30 20.36 -7.32
C CYS A 745 -12.70 20.38 -5.84
N MET A 746 -11.82 20.90 -4.99
CA MET A 746 -12.05 21.08 -3.56
C MET A 746 -13.02 22.24 -3.32
N GLY A 747 -13.99 22.03 -2.42
CA GLY A 747 -14.86 23.09 -1.90
C GLY A 747 -14.31 23.73 -0.62
N PRO A 748 -15.01 24.73 -0.06
CA PRO A 748 -14.63 25.36 1.20
C PRO A 748 -14.55 24.33 2.35
N ALA A 749 -13.48 24.38 3.14
CA ALA A 749 -13.35 23.53 4.32
C ALA A 749 -14.34 23.95 5.42
N SER A 750 -14.63 23.04 6.35
CA SER A 750 -15.38 23.38 7.56
C SER A 750 -14.61 24.40 8.43
N SER A 751 -15.32 25.07 9.33
CA SER A 751 -14.68 25.70 10.48
C SER A 751 -13.87 24.66 11.27
N CYS A 752 -12.83 25.11 11.94
CA CYS A 752 -12.12 24.29 12.92
C CYS A 752 -13.05 23.90 14.06
N ASP A 753 -13.08 22.61 14.41
CA ASP A 753 -13.74 22.09 15.61
C ASP A 753 -12.75 21.22 16.39
N THR A 754 -12.83 21.23 17.72
CA THR A 754 -11.82 20.62 18.61
C THR A 754 -12.40 19.63 19.59
N VAL A 755 -11.58 18.66 19.98
CA VAL A 755 -11.98 17.56 20.84
C VAL A 755 -10.83 17.14 21.73
N VAL A 756 -11.14 16.77 22.97
CA VAL A 756 -10.22 16.06 23.86
C VAL A 756 -10.78 14.65 24.05
N PRO A 757 -10.23 13.62 23.37
CA PRO A 757 -10.59 12.23 23.61
C PRO A 757 -10.38 11.89 25.08
N ALA A 758 -11.28 11.08 25.62
CA ALA A 758 -11.20 10.64 26.99
C ALA A 758 -11.90 9.29 27.11
N ALA A 759 -11.31 8.40 27.92
CA ALA A 759 -12.04 7.28 28.46
C ALA A 759 -13.34 7.78 29.11
N GLY A 760 -14.42 7.05 28.90
CA GLY A 760 -15.77 7.47 29.26
C GLY A 760 -16.80 6.55 28.62
N LEU A 761 -16.97 6.65 27.30
CA LEU A 761 -17.82 5.78 26.49
C LEU A 761 -17.08 5.27 25.25
N SER A 762 -17.42 4.05 24.83
CA SER A 762 -17.14 3.51 23.49
C SER A 762 -18.21 2.48 23.10
N ALA A 763 -18.37 2.15 21.82
CA ALA A 763 -19.29 1.10 21.37
C ALA A 763 -18.64 0.11 20.41
N SER A 764 -19.05 -1.16 20.52
CA SER A 764 -18.75 -2.20 19.55
C SER A 764 -20.01 -3.04 19.25
N PRO A 765 -20.45 -3.10 17.98
CA PRO A 765 -20.09 -2.19 16.89
C PRO A 765 -20.62 -0.76 17.16
N SER A 766 -20.09 0.24 16.45
CA SER A 766 -20.60 1.63 16.45
C SER A 766 -21.62 1.90 15.32
N SER A 767 -21.69 1.02 14.32
CA SER A 767 -22.70 1.02 13.24
C SER A 767 -23.44 -0.33 13.20
N VAL A 768 -24.76 -0.30 13.00
CA VAL A 768 -25.62 -1.50 12.95
C VAL A 768 -26.66 -1.37 11.85
N GLU A 769 -26.89 -2.46 11.10
CA GLU A 769 -27.97 -2.56 10.12
C GLU A 769 -29.10 -3.48 10.61
N ILE A 770 -30.37 -3.13 10.35
CA ILE A 770 -31.55 -3.90 10.78
C ILE A 770 -32.66 -3.97 9.73
N CYS A 771 -33.51 -4.99 9.86
CA CYS A 771 -34.84 -4.98 9.26
C CYS A 771 -35.86 -4.34 10.20
N ALA A 772 -36.80 -3.57 9.66
CA ALA A 772 -37.88 -2.95 10.39
C ALA A 772 -38.71 -4.03 11.12
N GLY A 773 -38.61 -4.05 12.44
CA GLY A 773 -39.20 -5.07 13.31
C GLY A 773 -38.17 -5.83 14.16
N THR A 774 -36.90 -5.89 13.75
CA THR A 774 -35.79 -6.37 14.60
C THR A 774 -35.16 -5.23 15.39
N SER A 775 -34.51 -5.53 16.51
CA SER A 775 -33.87 -4.49 17.34
C SER A 775 -32.39 -4.35 17.00
N ALA A 776 -31.89 -3.12 16.91
CA ALA A 776 -30.46 -2.86 16.82
C ALA A 776 -29.83 -2.94 18.21
N LEU A 777 -28.64 -3.54 18.30
CA LEU A 777 -27.92 -3.77 19.56
C LEU A 777 -26.50 -3.18 19.46
N TYR A 778 -26.16 -2.27 20.37
CA TYR A 778 -24.81 -1.72 20.51
C TYR A 778 -24.28 -2.09 21.90
N THR A 779 -23.09 -2.69 21.98
CA THR A 779 -22.42 -2.91 23.28
C THR A 779 -21.66 -1.64 23.64
N VAL A 780 -22.24 -0.82 24.51
CA VAL A 780 -21.61 0.41 25.00
C VAL A 780 -20.77 0.08 26.23
N THR A 781 -19.47 0.30 26.15
CA THR A 781 -18.55 0.17 27.28
C THR A 781 -18.50 1.51 28.02
N VAL A 782 -18.77 1.49 29.32
CA VAL A 782 -18.62 2.66 30.20
C VAL A 782 -17.31 2.51 30.98
N THR A 783 -16.38 3.42 30.80
CA THR A 783 -15.03 3.44 31.42
C THR A 783 -14.88 4.59 32.42
N PRO A 784 -13.89 4.55 33.34
CA PRO A 784 -13.46 5.74 34.09
C PRO A 784 -13.16 6.90 33.11
N PRO A 785 -13.33 8.19 33.50
CA PRO A 785 -13.39 8.71 34.86
C PRO A 785 -14.80 8.82 35.46
N PHE A 786 -15.83 8.25 34.82
CA PHE A 786 -17.16 8.17 35.42
C PHE A 786 -17.12 7.55 36.83
N ALA A 787 -17.92 8.10 37.74
CA ALA A 787 -18.15 7.59 39.08
C ALA A 787 -19.57 7.00 39.18
N PRO A 788 -19.75 5.66 39.15
CA PRO A 788 -21.06 5.02 39.23
C PRO A 788 -21.92 5.53 40.41
N PRO A 789 -23.21 5.83 40.22
CA PRO A 789 -24.09 5.48 39.09
C PRO A 789 -23.98 6.39 37.85
N VAL A 790 -23.75 5.81 36.67
CA VAL A 790 -23.77 6.52 35.37
C VAL A 790 -25.13 6.35 34.69
N THR A 791 -25.87 7.44 34.50
CA THR A 791 -27.15 7.45 33.78
C THR A 791 -26.90 7.54 32.28
N MET A 792 -27.50 6.63 31.51
CA MET A 792 -27.40 6.61 30.05
C MET A 792 -28.63 7.25 29.38
N SER A 793 -28.46 7.93 28.26
CA SER A 793 -29.54 8.43 27.41
C SER A 793 -29.19 8.35 25.93
N LEU A 794 -30.16 8.60 25.04
CA LEU A 794 -29.97 8.55 23.58
C LEU A 794 -30.77 9.67 22.90
N THR A 795 -30.15 10.35 21.94
CA THR A 795 -30.80 11.29 21.01
C THR A 795 -30.59 10.86 19.56
N GLY A 796 -31.28 11.48 18.59
CA GLY A 796 -31.24 11.11 17.16
C GLY A 796 -32.04 9.85 16.77
N ASN A 797 -32.51 9.08 17.75
CA ASN A 797 -33.29 7.85 17.56
C ASN A 797 -34.51 8.01 16.61
N PRO A 798 -34.63 7.22 15.52
CA PRO A 798 -35.62 7.46 14.47
C PRO A 798 -37.05 7.10 14.88
N ALA A 799 -37.99 8.04 14.78
CA ALA A 799 -39.39 7.77 15.09
C ALA A 799 -40.01 6.71 14.16
N PRO A 800 -40.84 5.77 14.65
CA PRO A 800 -41.41 5.67 16.00
C PRO A 800 -40.65 4.70 16.93
N SER A 801 -39.38 4.38 16.66
CA SER A 801 -38.61 3.46 17.51
C SER A 801 -38.48 3.96 18.96
N ASN A 802 -38.08 3.06 19.85
CA ASN A 802 -37.73 3.36 21.24
C ASN A 802 -36.31 2.90 21.53
N ALA A 803 -35.69 3.49 22.56
CA ALA A 803 -34.34 3.15 22.98
C ALA A 803 -34.32 2.77 24.45
N SER A 804 -33.51 1.76 24.81
CA SER A 804 -33.34 1.28 26.18
C SER A 804 -31.94 0.71 26.39
N PHE A 805 -31.41 0.85 27.59
CA PHE A 805 -30.09 0.34 27.97
C PHE A 805 -30.26 -0.80 28.98
N SER A 806 -29.53 -1.91 28.82
CA SER A 806 -29.67 -3.09 29.69
C SER A 806 -29.24 -2.84 31.14
N LEU A 807 -28.29 -1.90 31.35
CA LEU A 807 -27.93 -1.32 32.64
C LEU A 807 -28.05 0.20 32.56
N ASN A 808 -29.00 0.77 33.30
CA ASN A 808 -29.19 2.21 33.41
C ASN A 808 -29.90 2.58 34.73
N PRO A 809 -29.22 3.24 35.69
CA PRO A 809 -27.81 3.63 35.64
C PRO A 809 -26.84 2.44 35.75
N VAL A 810 -25.68 2.57 35.13
CA VAL A 810 -24.53 1.66 35.27
C VAL A 810 -23.92 1.87 36.65
N THR A 811 -23.96 0.82 37.50
CA THR A 811 -23.73 0.91 38.95
C THR A 811 -22.58 0.04 39.47
N GLY A 812 -22.01 -0.82 38.63
CA GLY A 812 -20.86 -1.67 38.97
C GLY A 812 -19.53 -0.92 38.86
N PRO A 813 -18.42 -1.54 39.32
CA PRO A 813 -17.09 -0.99 39.08
C PRO A 813 -16.81 -0.93 37.58
N LEU A 814 -16.21 0.17 37.13
CA LEU A 814 -15.86 0.37 35.72
C LEU A 814 -14.47 -0.22 35.40
N PRO A 815 -14.20 -0.67 34.16
CA PRO A 815 -15.10 -0.65 33.00
C PRO A 815 -16.29 -1.61 33.11
N GLN A 816 -17.46 -1.19 32.63
CA GLN A 816 -18.68 -2.00 32.62
C GLN A 816 -19.49 -1.78 31.34
N ASN A 817 -19.93 -2.86 30.70
CA ASN A 817 -20.73 -2.80 29.47
C ASN A 817 -22.23 -2.66 29.78
N THR A 818 -22.92 -1.88 28.96
CA THR A 818 -24.38 -1.79 28.89
C THR A 818 -24.81 -1.94 27.43
N VAL A 819 -25.87 -2.71 27.18
CA VAL A 819 -26.35 -2.96 25.80
C VAL A 819 -27.45 -1.96 25.50
N LEU A 820 -27.19 -1.05 24.56
CA LEU A 820 -28.22 -0.19 23.98
C LEU A 820 -29.04 -1.02 22.98
N THR A 821 -30.35 -1.06 23.19
CA THR A 821 -31.34 -1.70 22.33
C THR A 821 -32.26 -0.64 21.71
N ILE A 822 -32.28 -0.56 20.38
CA ILE A 822 -33.26 0.21 19.61
C ILE A 822 -34.40 -0.72 19.22
N GLY A 823 -35.58 -0.56 19.83
CA GLY A 823 -36.77 -1.37 19.60
C GLY A 823 -37.90 -0.62 18.89
N ASN A 824 -39.05 -1.27 18.66
CA ASN A 824 -40.21 -0.71 17.95
C ASN A 824 -39.89 -0.15 16.54
N THR A 825 -38.94 -0.77 15.85
CA THR A 825 -38.39 -0.34 14.56
C THR A 825 -39.33 -0.61 13.37
N ALA A 826 -40.41 -1.38 13.56
CA ALA A 826 -41.36 -1.80 12.51
C ALA A 826 -42.06 -0.65 11.76
N GLY A 827 -42.10 0.55 12.34
CA GLY A 827 -42.67 1.75 11.71
C GLY A 827 -41.64 2.77 11.24
N VAL A 828 -40.34 2.47 11.35
CA VAL A 828 -39.25 3.37 10.95
C VAL A 828 -39.11 3.32 9.43
N SER A 829 -38.89 4.48 8.80
CA SER A 829 -38.61 4.54 7.37
C SER A 829 -37.25 3.91 7.05
N PRO A 830 -37.04 3.34 5.86
CA PRO A 830 -35.70 2.95 5.44
C PRO A 830 -34.76 4.16 5.32
N GLY A 831 -33.49 3.97 5.65
CA GLY A 831 -32.45 4.99 5.55
C GLY A 831 -31.38 4.90 6.64
N ASP A 832 -30.43 5.83 6.56
CA ASP A 832 -29.31 5.98 7.49
C ASP A 832 -29.62 7.03 8.55
N TYR A 833 -29.45 6.65 9.82
CA TYR A 833 -29.74 7.47 10.98
C TYR A 833 -28.50 7.62 11.87
N LEU A 834 -28.12 8.86 12.15
CA LEU A 834 -27.11 9.18 13.15
C LEU A 834 -27.80 9.38 14.51
N MET A 835 -27.25 8.77 15.55
CA MET A 835 -27.73 8.83 16.92
C MET A 835 -26.57 9.20 17.86
N THR A 836 -26.89 9.75 19.02
CA THR A 836 -25.88 10.12 20.03
C THR A 836 -26.28 9.53 21.37
N ALA A 837 -25.51 8.54 21.83
CA ALA A 837 -25.62 7.96 23.17
C ALA A 837 -24.87 8.86 24.15
N ASN A 838 -25.48 9.16 25.29
CA ASN A 838 -24.92 10.03 26.31
C ASN A 838 -24.82 9.29 27.64
N GLY A 839 -23.73 9.50 28.38
CA GLY A 839 -23.51 8.97 29.73
C GLY A 839 -23.24 10.10 30.71
N ASN A 840 -23.88 10.07 31.88
CA ASN A 840 -23.82 11.16 32.86
C ASN A 840 -23.91 10.64 34.30
N ASP A 841 -22.90 10.89 35.14
CA ASP A 841 -22.88 10.48 36.55
C ASP A 841 -23.29 11.60 37.54
N GLY A 842 -23.71 12.75 37.03
CA GLY A 842 -23.99 13.98 37.78
C GLY A 842 -22.81 14.95 37.90
N VAL A 843 -21.61 14.57 37.42
CA VAL A 843 -20.38 15.39 37.39
C VAL A 843 -19.72 15.31 36.01
N THR A 844 -19.44 14.10 35.54
CA THR A 844 -18.87 13.76 34.24
C THR A 844 -19.98 13.53 33.22
N ASN A 845 -19.78 13.95 31.98
CA ASN A 845 -20.72 13.75 30.87
C ASN A 845 -19.95 13.47 29.57
N PHE A 846 -20.26 12.36 28.90
CA PHE A 846 -19.69 12.01 27.59
C PHE A 846 -20.78 11.65 26.59
N ASP A 847 -20.57 12.03 25.34
CA ASP A 847 -21.41 11.72 24.18
C ASP A 847 -20.64 10.80 23.23
N LEU A 848 -21.34 9.84 22.63
CA LEU A 848 -20.82 8.79 21.75
C LEU A 848 -21.74 8.71 20.52
N ALA A 849 -21.21 8.89 19.32
CA ALA A 849 -21.99 8.82 18.10
C ALA A 849 -22.18 7.35 17.65
N LEU A 850 -23.35 7.05 17.10
CA LEU A 850 -23.74 5.72 16.63
C LEU A 850 -24.52 5.83 15.33
N GLN A 851 -24.31 4.88 14.41
CA GLN A 851 -25.05 4.82 13.14
C GLN A 851 -26.03 3.64 13.14
N LEU A 852 -27.24 3.87 12.62
CA LEU A 852 -28.27 2.87 12.41
C LEU A 852 -28.76 2.92 10.96
N ARG A 853 -28.57 1.84 10.19
CA ARG A 853 -29.21 1.65 8.89
C ARG A 853 -30.46 0.79 9.02
N VAL A 854 -31.58 1.24 8.47
CA VAL A 854 -32.86 0.53 8.51
C VAL A 854 -33.31 0.14 7.11
N PHE A 855 -33.69 -1.12 6.94
CA PHE A 855 -34.41 -1.67 5.79
C PHE A 855 -35.83 -2.07 6.21
N ASN A 856 -36.78 -2.23 5.29
CA ASN A 856 -38.16 -2.69 5.58
C ASN A 856 -38.65 -3.83 4.68
N ALA A 857 -37.85 -4.26 3.71
CA ALA A 857 -38.09 -5.43 2.89
C ALA A 857 -36.74 -6.05 2.48
N ALA A 858 -36.75 -7.35 2.15
CA ALA A 858 -35.63 -7.95 1.42
C ALA A 858 -35.48 -7.26 0.04
N PRO A 859 -34.27 -7.18 -0.53
CA PRO A 859 -34.04 -6.43 -1.77
C PRO A 859 -34.79 -6.99 -2.99
N GLY A 860 -34.96 -6.13 -4.00
CA GLY A 860 -35.47 -6.56 -5.31
C GLY A 860 -34.48 -7.47 -6.05
N ALA A 861 -34.94 -8.19 -7.07
CA ALA A 861 -34.06 -8.95 -7.95
C ALA A 861 -33.18 -7.99 -8.78
N PRO A 862 -31.84 -8.10 -8.74
CA PRO A 862 -30.95 -7.26 -9.55
C PRO A 862 -31.16 -7.47 -11.05
N ALA A 863 -31.04 -6.39 -11.83
CA ALA A 863 -31.10 -6.44 -13.29
C ALA A 863 -29.69 -6.58 -13.87
N LEU A 864 -29.38 -7.73 -14.46
CA LEU A 864 -28.05 -8.05 -15.00
C LEU A 864 -27.68 -7.18 -16.20
N VAL A 865 -26.42 -6.73 -16.22
CA VAL A 865 -25.84 -5.85 -17.26
C VAL A 865 -24.77 -6.59 -18.07
N ALA A 866 -23.72 -7.12 -17.44
CA ALA A 866 -22.64 -7.84 -18.11
C ALA A 866 -22.16 -9.08 -17.31
N PRO A 867 -21.73 -10.18 -17.98
CA PRO A 867 -21.76 -10.43 -19.42
C PRO A 867 -23.17 -10.45 -20.00
N ALA A 868 -23.34 -9.91 -21.20
CA ALA A 868 -24.62 -9.92 -21.90
C ALA A 868 -25.08 -11.36 -22.19
N ASN A 869 -26.39 -11.60 -22.17
CA ASN A 869 -26.95 -12.94 -22.37
C ASN A 869 -26.62 -13.48 -23.77
N GLY A 870 -25.93 -14.63 -23.82
CA GLY A 870 -25.46 -15.27 -25.05
C GLY A 870 -24.11 -14.76 -25.56
N ALA A 871 -23.32 -14.03 -24.75
CA ALA A 871 -22.00 -13.56 -25.15
C ALA A 871 -21.04 -14.73 -25.47
N THR A 872 -20.10 -14.53 -26.39
CA THR A 872 -19.08 -15.52 -26.80
C THR A 872 -17.70 -14.89 -26.78
N SER A 873 -16.65 -15.71 -26.64
CA SER A 873 -15.27 -15.23 -26.51
C SER A 873 -15.08 -14.29 -25.32
N VAL A 874 -15.83 -14.51 -24.24
CA VAL A 874 -15.67 -13.73 -23.01
C VAL A 874 -14.30 -14.10 -22.39
N PRO A 875 -13.54 -13.12 -21.87
CA PRO A 875 -12.34 -13.40 -21.08
C PRO A 875 -12.61 -14.37 -19.92
N LEU A 876 -11.57 -15.03 -19.42
CA LEU A 876 -11.72 -16.05 -18.36
C LEU A 876 -12.02 -15.43 -16.98
N ASP A 877 -11.59 -14.18 -16.83
CA ASP A 877 -11.59 -13.32 -15.65
C ASP A 877 -12.81 -12.38 -15.65
N VAL A 878 -14.00 -12.97 -15.59
CA VAL A 878 -15.26 -12.27 -15.83
C VAL A 878 -15.67 -11.36 -14.67
N THR A 879 -15.77 -10.05 -14.94
CA THR A 879 -16.54 -9.11 -14.12
C THR A 879 -18.03 -9.22 -14.43
N PHE A 880 -18.81 -9.45 -13.38
CA PHE A 880 -20.26 -9.45 -13.42
C PHE A 880 -20.81 -8.13 -12.89
N SER A 881 -21.80 -7.55 -13.56
CA SER A 881 -22.42 -6.29 -13.15
C SER A 881 -23.93 -6.28 -13.31
N TRP A 882 -24.58 -5.49 -12.46
CA TRP A 882 -26.03 -5.35 -12.39
C TRP A 882 -26.41 -3.92 -11.97
N ASN A 883 -27.68 -3.55 -12.13
CA ASN A 883 -28.16 -2.26 -11.62
C ASN A 883 -28.45 -2.34 -10.11
N PRO A 884 -28.23 -1.24 -9.35
CA PRO A 884 -28.60 -1.17 -7.94
C PRO A 884 -30.09 -1.41 -7.73
N VAL A 885 -30.45 -2.06 -6.64
CA VAL A 885 -31.83 -2.28 -6.22
C VAL A 885 -32.16 -1.44 -4.99
N ALA A 886 -33.42 -1.01 -4.86
CA ALA A 886 -33.81 -0.23 -3.68
C ALA A 886 -33.70 -1.09 -2.40
N GLN A 887 -33.13 -0.49 -1.34
CA GLN A 887 -32.84 -1.15 -0.06
C GLN A 887 -31.81 -2.28 -0.18
N ASP A 888 -30.80 -2.08 -1.03
CA ASP A 888 -29.65 -2.97 -1.10
C ASP A 888 -28.81 -2.98 0.17
N GLY A 889 -28.27 -4.16 0.47
CA GLY A 889 -27.10 -4.34 1.32
C GLY A 889 -26.02 -5.00 0.46
N ASP A 890 -25.58 -6.19 0.86
CA ASP A 890 -24.66 -6.98 0.05
C ASP A 890 -25.38 -7.67 -1.13
N TYR A 891 -24.62 -8.04 -2.14
CA TYR A 891 -25.04 -8.78 -3.32
C TYR A 891 -24.26 -10.08 -3.41
N GLU A 892 -24.92 -11.16 -3.82
CA GLU A 892 -24.33 -12.48 -4.04
C GLU A 892 -24.50 -12.91 -5.50
N LEU A 893 -23.39 -13.28 -6.12
CA LEU A 893 -23.27 -13.80 -7.48
C LEU A 893 -23.03 -15.32 -7.46
N GLU A 894 -23.60 -16.04 -8.43
CA GLU A 894 -23.28 -17.43 -8.74
C GLU A 894 -22.97 -17.62 -10.23
N VAL A 895 -22.00 -18.51 -10.54
CA VAL A 895 -21.66 -18.94 -11.90
C VAL A 895 -21.58 -20.47 -11.97
N ALA A 896 -22.15 -21.09 -12.98
CA ALA A 896 -22.27 -22.54 -13.15
C ALA A 896 -21.96 -23.01 -14.57
N THR A 897 -21.63 -24.30 -14.72
CA THR A 897 -21.50 -24.96 -16.04
C THR A 897 -22.85 -25.43 -16.62
N ASP A 898 -23.94 -25.28 -15.86
CA ASP A 898 -25.30 -25.64 -16.29
C ASP A 898 -26.34 -24.58 -15.89
N ALA A 899 -27.39 -24.44 -16.71
CA ALA A 899 -28.45 -23.45 -16.51
C ALA A 899 -29.34 -23.69 -15.28
N ALA A 900 -29.26 -24.87 -14.66
CA ALA A 900 -30.01 -25.20 -13.45
C ALA A 900 -29.20 -24.91 -12.17
N PHE A 901 -27.94 -24.47 -12.29
CA PHE A 901 -27.01 -24.21 -11.19
C PHE A 901 -26.79 -25.44 -10.31
N THR A 902 -26.75 -26.63 -10.91
CA THR A 902 -26.38 -27.86 -10.19
C THR A 902 -24.87 -28.02 -9.99
N ASN A 903 -24.09 -27.43 -10.90
CA ASN A 903 -22.62 -27.41 -10.89
C ASN A 903 -22.14 -25.95 -10.84
N ILE A 904 -22.39 -25.29 -9.71
CA ILE A 904 -21.83 -23.96 -9.42
C ILE A 904 -20.31 -24.10 -9.33
N ILE A 905 -19.61 -23.35 -10.19
CA ILE A 905 -18.15 -23.29 -10.21
C ILE A 905 -17.61 -22.06 -9.50
N ARG A 906 -18.40 -20.98 -9.35
CA ARG A 906 -17.99 -19.75 -8.61
C ARG A 906 -19.15 -19.11 -7.84
N THR A 907 -18.79 -18.44 -6.76
CA THR A 907 -19.66 -17.59 -5.92
C THR A 907 -18.88 -16.37 -5.45
N ALA A 908 -19.51 -15.20 -5.32
CA ALA A 908 -18.89 -13.99 -4.76
C ALA A 908 -19.91 -13.10 -4.03
N THR A 909 -19.44 -12.30 -3.07
CA THR A 909 -20.26 -11.34 -2.31
C THR A 909 -19.65 -9.94 -2.29
N THR A 910 -20.45 -8.89 -2.45
CA THR A 910 -19.99 -7.48 -2.53
C THR A 910 -21.07 -6.50 -2.05
N SER A 911 -20.71 -5.36 -1.44
CA SER A 911 -21.66 -4.26 -1.18
C SER A 911 -21.85 -3.32 -2.39
N GLY A 912 -21.08 -3.53 -3.46
CA GLY A 912 -21.20 -2.81 -4.72
C GLY A 912 -22.12 -3.49 -5.74
N THR A 913 -22.31 -2.85 -6.89
CA THR A 913 -23.16 -3.37 -7.99
C THR A 913 -22.39 -4.12 -9.09
N SER A 914 -21.15 -4.50 -8.80
CA SER A 914 -20.30 -5.36 -9.63
C SER A 914 -19.35 -6.19 -8.77
N THR A 915 -18.96 -7.36 -9.29
CA THR A 915 -17.91 -8.20 -8.71
C THR A 915 -17.34 -9.14 -9.77
N SER A 916 -16.04 -9.42 -9.70
CA SER A 916 -15.40 -10.50 -10.45
C SER A 916 -15.34 -11.80 -9.62
N VAL A 917 -15.12 -12.94 -10.27
CA VAL A 917 -14.93 -14.25 -9.61
C VAL A 917 -13.54 -14.79 -9.84
N THR A 918 -12.93 -15.36 -8.79
CA THR A 918 -11.62 -16.03 -8.87
C THR A 918 -11.74 -17.49 -8.40
N PRO A 919 -10.89 -18.41 -8.90
CA PRO A 919 -9.93 -18.22 -10.00
C PRO A 919 -10.64 -18.10 -11.36
N ASP A 920 -9.90 -17.82 -12.43
CA ASP A 920 -10.38 -17.73 -13.81
C ASP A 920 -11.30 -18.89 -14.22
N LEU A 921 -12.28 -18.59 -15.06
CA LEU A 921 -13.22 -19.57 -15.62
C LEU A 921 -12.52 -20.45 -16.68
N PRO A 922 -12.95 -21.69 -16.90
CA PRO A 922 -12.31 -22.56 -17.90
C PRO A 922 -12.31 -21.94 -19.31
N SER A 923 -11.21 -22.07 -20.06
CA SER A 923 -11.17 -21.62 -21.47
C SER A 923 -12.11 -22.45 -22.34
N ASN A 924 -12.65 -21.83 -23.39
CA ASN A 924 -13.46 -22.49 -24.42
C ASN A 924 -14.75 -23.22 -23.91
N VAL A 925 -15.36 -22.76 -22.80
CA VAL A 925 -16.52 -23.41 -22.14
C VAL A 925 -17.75 -22.49 -22.06
N LEU A 926 -18.95 -23.06 -22.27
CA LEU A 926 -20.24 -22.41 -22.06
C LEU A 926 -20.67 -22.44 -20.59
N LEU A 927 -21.01 -21.28 -20.03
CA LEU A 927 -21.31 -21.03 -18.62
C LEU A 927 -22.61 -20.22 -18.44
N TYR A 928 -23.13 -20.21 -17.21
CA TYR A 928 -24.39 -19.58 -16.80
C TYR A 928 -24.20 -18.79 -15.50
N TRP A 929 -24.89 -17.67 -15.32
CA TRP A 929 -24.75 -16.83 -14.12
C TRP A 929 -26.04 -16.13 -13.68
N ARG A 930 -26.11 -15.78 -12.39
CA ARG A 930 -27.22 -15.03 -11.74
C ARG A 930 -26.76 -14.31 -10.47
N VAL A 931 -27.50 -13.29 -10.04
CA VAL A 931 -27.17 -12.47 -8.85
C VAL A 931 -28.42 -12.22 -8.00
N ARG A 932 -28.28 -12.18 -6.67
CA ARG A 932 -29.30 -11.66 -5.74
C ARG A 932 -28.69 -10.58 -4.85
N SER A 933 -29.52 -9.74 -4.23
CA SER A 933 -29.11 -8.85 -3.14
C SER A 933 -29.71 -9.32 -1.83
N SER A 934 -28.99 -9.17 -0.73
CA SER A 934 -29.39 -9.43 0.64
C SER A 934 -29.23 -8.15 1.47
N ASN A 935 -30.01 -8.06 2.54
CA ASN A 935 -29.85 -7.04 3.56
C ASN A 935 -30.28 -7.62 4.91
N ALA A 936 -30.38 -6.83 5.97
CA ALA A 936 -30.82 -7.33 7.28
C ALA A 936 -32.27 -7.88 7.32
N CYS A 937 -33.10 -7.68 6.28
CA CYS A 937 -34.40 -8.34 6.08
C CYS A 937 -34.30 -9.71 5.39
N GLY A 938 -33.10 -10.13 4.98
CA GLY A 938 -32.81 -11.40 4.32
C GLY A 938 -32.58 -11.29 2.82
N ASP A 939 -32.43 -12.45 2.19
CA ASP A 939 -32.09 -12.57 0.78
C ASP A 939 -33.27 -12.18 -0.13
N GLY A 940 -32.99 -11.31 -1.10
CA GLY A 940 -33.85 -11.04 -2.24
C GLY A 940 -33.86 -12.19 -3.24
N ALA A 941 -34.71 -12.06 -4.27
CA ALA A 941 -34.77 -13.04 -5.34
C ALA A 941 -33.54 -12.95 -6.26
N TYR A 942 -33.08 -14.09 -6.79
CA TYR A 942 -32.12 -14.09 -7.89
C TYR A 942 -32.70 -13.40 -9.13
N SER A 943 -31.80 -12.81 -9.90
CA SER A 943 -32.00 -12.26 -11.23
C SER A 943 -32.51 -13.30 -12.24
N ALA A 944 -32.79 -12.84 -13.46
CA ALA A 944 -32.80 -13.75 -14.60
C ALA A 944 -31.44 -14.46 -14.76
N VAL A 945 -31.44 -15.66 -15.33
CA VAL A 945 -30.21 -16.41 -15.68
C VAL A 945 -29.73 -15.95 -17.05
N TYR A 946 -28.46 -15.55 -17.15
CA TYR A 946 -27.78 -15.27 -18.40
C TYR A 946 -26.71 -16.34 -18.67
N SER A 947 -26.37 -16.58 -19.95
CA SER A 947 -25.30 -17.50 -20.35
C SER A 947 -24.20 -16.81 -21.16
N PHE A 948 -23.00 -17.36 -21.19
CA PHE A 948 -21.89 -16.89 -22.03
C PHE A 948 -20.84 -17.99 -22.26
N ALA A 949 -20.03 -17.88 -23.31
CA ALA A 949 -18.91 -18.79 -23.59
C ALA A 949 -17.56 -18.07 -23.54
N THR A 950 -16.55 -18.71 -22.95
CA THR A 950 -15.20 -18.17 -22.76
C THR A 950 -14.30 -18.27 -24.00
N VAL A 951 -13.22 -17.49 -24.01
CA VAL A 951 -12.19 -17.47 -25.07
C VAL A 951 -11.28 -18.72 -25.05
N ALA A 952 -10.59 -19.00 -26.16
CA ALA A 952 -9.60 -20.07 -26.32
C ALA A 952 -8.18 -19.49 -26.52
N LEU A 953 -7.16 -20.18 -26.02
CA LEU A 953 -5.75 -19.75 -26.03
C LEU A 953 -4.94 -20.30 -27.23
N PRO A 954 -3.73 -19.81 -27.52
CA PRO A 954 -2.86 -20.40 -28.55
C PRO A 954 -2.49 -21.85 -28.21
N GLY A 955 -2.82 -22.78 -29.11
CA GLY A 955 -2.71 -24.22 -28.87
C GLY A 955 -4.00 -24.86 -28.33
N ASP A 956 -4.95 -24.08 -27.79
CA ASP A 956 -6.32 -24.55 -27.60
C ASP A 956 -7.01 -24.66 -28.96
N CYS A 957 -7.86 -25.67 -29.10
CA CYS A 957 -8.74 -25.79 -30.24
C CYS A 957 -10.00 -24.97 -30.02
N GLY A 958 -10.37 -24.15 -31.01
CA GLY A 958 -11.50 -23.21 -30.91
C GLY A 958 -12.86 -23.88 -30.67
N ILE A 959 -13.89 -23.07 -30.39
CA ILE A 959 -15.24 -23.57 -30.04
C ILE A 959 -15.75 -24.56 -31.10
N GLY A 960 -15.90 -25.83 -30.72
CA GLY A 960 -16.35 -26.92 -31.60
C GLY A 960 -15.23 -27.76 -32.24
N THR A 961 -13.96 -27.57 -31.86
CA THR A 961 -12.83 -28.44 -32.20
C THR A 961 -12.10 -28.91 -30.93
N VAL A 962 -11.36 -30.03 -31.05
CA VAL A 962 -10.57 -30.65 -29.96
C VAL A 962 -9.16 -31.00 -30.45
N PRO A 963 -8.15 -31.00 -29.56
CA PRO A 963 -6.77 -31.33 -29.93
C PRO A 963 -6.62 -32.81 -30.26
N SER A 964 -5.81 -33.10 -31.29
CA SER A 964 -5.42 -34.44 -31.70
C SER A 964 -3.91 -34.51 -31.86
N GLU A 965 -3.27 -35.33 -31.03
CA GLU A 965 -1.83 -35.62 -31.11
C GLU A 965 -1.46 -36.20 -32.49
N VAL A 966 -0.44 -35.62 -33.13
CA VAL A 966 0.21 -36.09 -34.37
C VAL A 966 1.55 -36.75 -34.04
N TYR A 967 2.25 -36.26 -33.01
CA TYR A 967 3.51 -36.80 -32.48
C TYR A 967 3.70 -36.30 -31.04
N PHE A 968 4.27 -37.11 -30.14
CA PHE A 968 4.70 -36.65 -28.82
C PHE A 968 5.97 -37.38 -28.34
N THR A 969 6.80 -36.70 -27.53
CA THR A 969 7.88 -37.31 -26.74
C THR A 969 8.19 -36.50 -25.49
N ASP A 970 8.03 -37.14 -24.32
CA ASP A 970 8.48 -36.71 -22.99
C ASP A 970 9.95 -37.09 -22.70
N PHE A 971 10.62 -37.75 -23.65
CA PHE A 971 11.96 -38.33 -23.53
C PHE A 971 12.20 -39.32 -22.36
N GLU A 972 11.19 -39.70 -21.59
CA GLU A 972 11.29 -40.67 -20.48
C GLU A 972 11.72 -42.06 -21.00
N ALA A 973 11.26 -42.41 -22.20
CA ALA A 973 11.64 -43.63 -22.91
C ALA A 973 12.97 -43.52 -23.70
N GLY A 974 13.72 -42.42 -23.52
CA GLY A 974 14.78 -41.98 -24.42
C GLY A 974 14.20 -41.29 -25.66
N ALA A 975 15.00 -41.15 -26.74
CA ALA A 975 14.55 -40.49 -27.97
C ALA A 975 14.74 -41.37 -29.22
N PRO A 976 13.85 -42.35 -29.47
CA PRO A 976 13.92 -43.22 -30.64
C PRO A 976 13.88 -42.43 -31.96
N GLY A 977 14.88 -42.65 -32.81
CA GLY A 977 14.98 -41.98 -34.13
C GLY A 977 15.55 -40.56 -34.09
N TRP A 978 15.74 -39.96 -32.92
CA TRP A 978 16.48 -38.71 -32.78
C TRP A 978 17.99 -38.95 -32.96
N THR A 979 18.68 -38.00 -33.57
CA THR A 979 20.13 -38.12 -33.84
C THR A 979 20.86 -36.82 -33.55
N SER A 980 22.07 -36.89 -32.99
CA SER A 980 22.91 -35.71 -32.77
C SER A 980 24.19 -35.71 -33.59
N SER A 981 24.64 -34.51 -34.00
CA SER A 981 25.79 -34.33 -34.90
C SER A 981 26.42 -32.94 -34.78
N GLY A 982 27.52 -32.72 -35.51
CA GLY A 982 28.19 -31.42 -35.61
C GLY A 982 29.54 -31.33 -34.88
N THR A 983 30.15 -30.16 -34.88
CA THR A 983 31.46 -29.91 -34.25
C THR A 983 31.28 -29.58 -32.78
N GLY A 984 31.98 -30.29 -31.89
CA GLY A 984 31.83 -30.12 -30.44
C GLY A 984 30.51 -30.66 -29.88
N ASN A 985 29.81 -31.55 -30.60
CA ASN A 985 28.52 -32.11 -30.20
C ASN A 985 28.56 -32.82 -28.83
N THR A 986 27.67 -32.42 -27.93
CA THR A 986 27.50 -32.96 -26.57
C THR A 986 26.06 -33.36 -26.24
N TRP A 987 25.13 -33.25 -27.20
CA TRP A 987 23.72 -33.62 -27.03
C TRP A 987 23.55 -35.06 -26.54
N ALA A 988 22.96 -35.21 -25.35
CA ALA A 988 22.62 -36.48 -24.74
C ALA A 988 21.38 -36.35 -23.83
N GLN A 989 20.70 -37.47 -23.56
CA GLN A 989 19.65 -37.54 -22.53
C GLN A 989 20.24 -37.20 -21.15
N SER A 990 19.47 -36.46 -20.35
CA SER A 990 19.93 -35.82 -19.11
C SER A 990 18.83 -35.78 -18.06
N SER A 991 19.17 -36.09 -16.81
CA SER A 991 18.29 -35.89 -15.65
C SER A 991 18.73 -34.72 -14.78
N VAL A 992 19.52 -33.78 -15.33
CA VAL A 992 19.93 -32.55 -14.65
C VAL A 992 18.75 -31.58 -14.52
N GLN A 993 17.86 -31.57 -15.52
CA GLN A 993 16.69 -30.71 -15.59
C GLN A 993 15.69 -31.28 -16.60
N ALA A 994 14.40 -31.27 -16.26
CA ALA A 994 13.27 -31.74 -17.09
C ALA A 994 12.02 -30.92 -16.71
N HIS A 995 11.08 -30.75 -17.65
CA HIS A 995 9.82 -30.02 -17.45
C HIS A 995 8.75 -30.97 -16.88
N SER A 996 8.50 -32.09 -17.57
CA SER A 996 7.76 -33.23 -17.03
C SER A 996 8.74 -34.38 -16.72
N GLY A 997 8.23 -35.46 -16.13
CA GLY A 997 9.03 -36.68 -15.91
C GLY A 997 10.35 -36.49 -15.15
N THR A 998 11.43 -37.01 -15.74
CA THR A 998 12.76 -37.19 -15.15
C THR A 998 13.89 -36.80 -16.11
N PHE A 999 13.67 -36.90 -17.42
CA PHE A 999 14.68 -36.86 -18.47
C PHE A 999 14.33 -35.90 -19.60
N SER A 1000 15.26 -35.01 -19.93
CA SER A 1000 15.23 -34.18 -21.13
C SER A 1000 16.41 -34.51 -22.05
N TRP A 1001 16.50 -33.88 -23.22
CA TRP A 1001 17.72 -33.83 -24.02
C TRP A 1001 18.53 -32.57 -23.74
N ARG A 1002 19.85 -32.70 -23.56
CA ARG A 1002 20.73 -31.60 -23.16
C ARG A 1002 22.00 -31.49 -24.02
N ALA A 1003 22.26 -30.30 -24.58
CA ALA A 1003 23.59 -29.87 -25.03
C ALA A 1003 24.36 -29.15 -23.90
N GLN A 1004 25.69 -29.24 -23.90
CA GLN A 1004 26.60 -28.43 -23.08
C GLN A 1004 27.21 -27.31 -23.93
N GLY A 1005 27.51 -26.16 -23.32
CA GLY A 1005 28.22 -25.05 -23.95
C GLY A 1005 29.73 -25.15 -23.69
N PRO A 1006 30.57 -25.51 -24.68
CA PRO A 1006 32.02 -25.45 -24.51
C PRO A 1006 32.55 -24.04 -24.75
N ALA A 1007 33.57 -23.64 -23.98
CA ALA A 1007 34.36 -22.40 -24.16
C ALA A 1007 35.30 -22.46 -25.40
N THR A 1008 34.80 -23.03 -26.49
CA THR A 1008 35.48 -23.26 -27.77
C THR A 1008 34.42 -23.43 -28.86
N VAL A 1009 34.67 -22.86 -30.03
CA VAL A 1009 33.68 -22.80 -31.13
C VAL A 1009 33.02 -24.16 -31.41
N SER A 1010 31.69 -24.23 -31.29
CA SER A 1010 30.90 -25.45 -31.56
C SER A 1010 29.68 -25.16 -32.44
N ASP A 1011 29.21 -26.20 -33.14
CA ASP A 1011 27.97 -26.21 -33.96
C ASP A 1011 27.37 -27.59 -33.74
N GLN A 1012 26.45 -27.67 -32.79
CA GLN A 1012 25.86 -28.89 -32.25
C GLN A 1012 24.41 -28.99 -32.70
N ARG A 1013 24.00 -30.16 -33.18
CA ARG A 1013 22.68 -30.33 -33.81
C ARG A 1013 22.00 -31.56 -33.26
N LEU A 1014 20.76 -31.41 -32.83
CA LEU A 1014 19.83 -32.49 -32.48
C LEU A 1014 18.71 -32.51 -33.52
N LEU A 1015 18.50 -33.64 -34.18
CA LEU A 1015 17.58 -33.82 -35.29
C LEU A 1015 16.50 -34.83 -34.89
N SER A 1016 15.23 -34.42 -35.07
CA SER A 1016 14.04 -35.26 -34.83
C SER A 1016 13.83 -36.32 -35.93
N PRO A 1017 13.01 -37.36 -35.64
CA PRO A 1017 12.50 -38.28 -36.66
C PRO A 1017 11.73 -37.57 -37.78
N ALA A 1018 11.39 -38.31 -38.84
CA ALA A 1018 10.49 -37.81 -39.87
C ALA A 1018 9.04 -37.78 -39.34
N ILE A 1019 8.43 -36.60 -39.27
CA ILE A 1019 7.04 -36.41 -38.81
C ILE A 1019 6.17 -36.10 -40.04
N VAL A 1020 5.04 -36.78 -40.18
CA VAL A 1020 4.10 -36.59 -41.30
C VAL A 1020 2.97 -35.69 -40.85
N LEU A 1021 2.90 -34.46 -41.38
CA LEU A 1021 1.90 -33.48 -40.98
C LEU A 1021 0.55 -33.71 -41.70
N PRO A 1022 -0.59 -33.61 -41.01
CA PRO A 1022 -1.91 -33.55 -41.62
C PRO A 1022 -2.01 -32.49 -42.73
N ALA A 1023 -2.85 -32.74 -43.74
CA ALA A 1023 -3.02 -31.84 -44.89
C ALA A 1023 -4.05 -30.71 -44.65
N SER A 1024 -4.67 -30.67 -43.48
CA SER A 1024 -5.73 -29.72 -43.10
C SER A 1024 -5.98 -29.76 -41.60
N GLY A 1025 -6.47 -28.64 -41.04
CA GLY A 1025 -6.62 -28.42 -39.60
C GLY A 1025 -5.49 -27.52 -39.09
N ASP A 1026 -5.75 -26.80 -38.01
CA ASP A 1026 -4.77 -25.88 -37.43
C ASP A 1026 -3.68 -26.68 -36.71
N LEU A 1027 -2.44 -26.57 -37.18
CA LEU A 1027 -1.30 -27.37 -36.74
C LEU A 1027 -0.33 -26.55 -35.88
N SER A 1028 0.08 -27.13 -34.75
CA SER A 1028 1.14 -26.57 -33.90
C SER A 1028 2.18 -27.63 -33.52
N LEU A 1029 3.45 -27.23 -33.54
CA LEU A 1029 4.53 -27.88 -32.79
C LEU A 1029 4.60 -27.19 -31.42
N GLN A 1030 4.61 -27.94 -30.34
CA GLN A 1030 4.84 -27.45 -28.98
C GLN A 1030 6.08 -28.14 -28.42
N PHE A 1031 6.89 -27.45 -27.63
CA PHE A 1031 7.96 -28.10 -26.86
C PHE A 1031 8.38 -27.23 -25.69
N TRP A 1032 8.87 -27.87 -24.64
CA TRP A 1032 9.40 -27.17 -23.49
C TRP A 1032 10.93 -27.08 -23.58
N ASN A 1033 11.48 -25.87 -23.44
CA ASN A 1033 12.93 -25.68 -23.48
C ASN A 1033 13.47 -24.80 -22.34
N TYR A 1034 14.64 -25.16 -21.81
CA TYR A 1034 15.38 -24.41 -20.78
C TYR A 1034 16.77 -24.08 -21.31
N GLN A 1035 17.26 -22.88 -21.00
CA GLN A 1035 18.47 -22.33 -21.61
C GLN A 1035 19.47 -21.89 -20.53
N GLU A 1036 20.75 -22.12 -20.79
CA GLU A 1036 21.91 -21.68 -20.01
C GLU A 1036 23.03 -21.36 -21.03
N MET A 1037 22.76 -20.41 -21.93
CA MET A 1037 23.62 -20.05 -23.07
C MET A 1037 24.11 -18.61 -22.89
N GLU A 1038 25.41 -18.38 -23.08
CA GLU A 1038 26.02 -17.06 -22.93
C GLU A 1038 25.31 -16.00 -23.77
N ASP A 1039 24.64 -15.06 -23.11
CA ASP A 1039 23.91 -13.97 -23.73
C ASP A 1039 24.72 -12.67 -23.73
N SER A 1040 24.20 -11.67 -24.42
CA SER A 1040 24.82 -10.35 -24.57
C SER A 1040 23.74 -9.26 -24.54
N SER A 1041 24.14 -8.00 -24.34
CA SER A 1041 23.20 -6.88 -24.37
C SER A 1041 22.58 -6.73 -25.77
N GLY A 1042 21.35 -7.22 -25.95
CA GLY A 1042 20.58 -7.18 -27.20
C GLY A 1042 20.88 -8.30 -28.21
N GLY A 1043 21.44 -9.43 -27.77
CA GLY A 1043 21.72 -10.58 -28.65
C GLY A 1043 22.42 -11.72 -27.91
N CYS A 1044 22.99 -12.66 -28.64
CA CYS A 1044 23.58 -13.89 -28.08
C CYS A 1044 25.10 -13.97 -28.35
N PHE A 1045 25.91 -14.47 -27.42
CA PHE A 1045 27.28 -14.92 -27.72
C PHE A 1045 27.28 -16.40 -28.10
N ASP A 1046 26.59 -17.22 -27.31
CA ASP A 1046 26.15 -18.59 -27.58
C ASP A 1046 24.63 -18.59 -27.84
N GLY A 1047 24.13 -19.42 -28.75
CA GLY A 1047 22.69 -19.40 -29.06
C GLY A 1047 22.15 -20.66 -29.72
N ALA A 1048 20.83 -20.79 -29.70
CA ALA A 1048 20.09 -21.92 -30.25
C ALA A 1048 19.02 -21.49 -31.27
N ILE A 1049 18.82 -22.28 -32.32
CA ILE A 1049 17.77 -22.05 -33.33
C ILE A 1049 16.98 -23.34 -33.60
N LEU A 1050 15.72 -23.17 -33.99
CA LEU A 1050 14.90 -24.21 -34.59
C LEU A 1050 14.95 -24.08 -36.11
N GLU A 1051 15.27 -25.17 -36.78
CA GLU A 1051 15.25 -25.26 -38.23
C GLU A 1051 14.36 -26.42 -38.69
N VAL A 1052 13.71 -26.27 -39.84
CA VAL A 1052 12.87 -27.30 -40.46
C VAL A 1052 13.46 -27.75 -41.80
N SER A 1053 13.28 -29.03 -42.12
CA SER A 1053 13.60 -29.62 -43.42
C SER A 1053 12.39 -30.36 -43.98
N THR A 1054 12.11 -30.14 -45.26
CA THR A 1054 11.07 -30.85 -46.03
C THR A 1054 11.68 -31.79 -47.10
N ASP A 1055 13.01 -31.93 -47.12
CA ASP A 1055 13.78 -32.70 -48.12
C ASP A 1055 14.57 -33.88 -47.51
N GLY A 1056 14.06 -34.43 -46.40
CA GLY A 1056 14.65 -35.57 -45.70
C GLY A 1056 15.94 -35.24 -44.93
N GLY A 1057 16.09 -33.98 -44.50
CA GLY A 1057 17.28 -33.51 -43.79
C GLY A 1057 18.46 -33.17 -44.69
N THR A 1058 18.23 -32.89 -45.97
CA THR A 1058 19.31 -32.53 -46.93
C THR A 1058 19.63 -31.03 -46.83
N SER A 1059 18.61 -30.18 -46.73
CA SER A 1059 18.70 -28.76 -46.44
C SER A 1059 17.74 -28.38 -45.32
N PHE A 1060 18.01 -27.25 -44.66
CA PHE A 1060 17.28 -26.77 -43.49
C PHE A 1060 17.09 -25.27 -43.61
N THR A 1061 15.92 -24.80 -43.19
CA THR A 1061 15.57 -23.37 -43.11
C THR A 1061 15.18 -23.08 -41.66
N GLN A 1062 15.67 -21.97 -41.11
CA GLN A 1062 15.31 -21.53 -39.76
C GLN A 1062 13.82 -21.15 -39.70
N VAL A 1063 13.12 -21.64 -38.68
CA VAL A 1063 11.75 -21.18 -38.34
C VAL A 1063 11.85 -19.74 -37.87
N LEU A 1064 10.99 -18.85 -38.38
CA LEU A 1064 11.10 -17.41 -38.13
C LEU A 1064 10.34 -16.99 -36.87
N ASP A 1065 10.69 -15.84 -36.29
CA ASP A 1065 10.00 -15.28 -35.11
C ASP A 1065 8.49 -15.11 -35.30
N ALA A 1066 8.03 -14.88 -36.53
CA ALA A 1066 6.60 -14.77 -36.86
C ALA A 1066 5.83 -16.09 -36.78
N ASP A 1067 6.54 -17.22 -36.84
CA ASP A 1067 5.97 -18.58 -36.75
C ASP A 1067 6.04 -19.11 -35.29
N LEU A 1068 6.77 -18.44 -34.39
CA LEU A 1068 6.87 -18.76 -32.96
C LEU A 1068 5.71 -18.05 -32.20
N LEU A 1069 4.55 -18.70 -32.10
CA LEU A 1069 3.35 -18.18 -31.44
C LEU A 1069 3.56 -17.92 -29.94
N THR A 1070 4.47 -18.66 -29.31
CA THR A 1070 5.08 -18.33 -28.01
C THR A 1070 6.59 -18.58 -28.06
N ASP A 1071 7.35 -17.94 -27.16
CA ASP A 1071 8.81 -18.05 -27.04
C ASP A 1071 9.62 -17.67 -28.31
N PRO A 1072 9.54 -16.40 -28.77
CA PRO A 1072 10.35 -15.90 -29.90
C PRO A 1072 11.86 -15.85 -29.58
N TYR A 1073 12.72 -15.73 -30.59
CA TYR A 1073 14.16 -15.65 -30.39
C TYR A 1073 14.57 -14.38 -29.62
N ASN A 1074 15.63 -14.48 -28.81
CA ASN A 1074 16.10 -13.40 -27.93
C ASN A 1074 16.95 -12.35 -28.66
N GLY A 1075 17.59 -12.70 -29.78
CA GLY A 1075 18.28 -11.73 -30.64
C GLY A 1075 19.41 -12.30 -31.49
N LEU A 1076 20.18 -11.43 -32.13
CA LEU A 1076 21.25 -11.83 -33.06
C LEU A 1076 22.45 -12.46 -32.35
N VAL A 1077 22.94 -13.58 -32.87
CA VAL A 1077 24.22 -14.17 -32.43
C VAL A 1077 25.40 -13.32 -32.91
N SER A 1078 26.35 -13.05 -32.02
CA SER A 1078 27.54 -12.25 -32.27
C SER A 1078 28.53 -12.93 -33.23
N GLY A 1079 28.88 -12.25 -34.32
CA GLY A 1079 29.94 -12.69 -35.23
C GLY A 1079 31.36 -12.47 -34.70
N SER A 1080 31.53 -11.73 -33.59
CA SER A 1080 32.84 -11.24 -33.11
C SER A 1080 33.78 -12.35 -32.62
N PHE A 1081 33.20 -13.47 -32.16
CA PHE A 1081 33.95 -14.55 -31.50
C PHE A 1081 33.84 -15.90 -32.22
N GLN A 1082 33.52 -15.84 -33.52
CA GLN A 1082 33.48 -16.99 -34.45
C GLN A 1082 32.36 -18.02 -34.20
N ASN A 1083 31.30 -17.66 -33.47
CA ASN A 1083 30.12 -18.53 -33.33
C ASN A 1083 29.55 -18.89 -34.72
N PRO A 1084 29.30 -20.18 -35.05
CA PRO A 1084 28.80 -20.62 -36.36
C PRO A 1084 27.36 -20.20 -36.70
N LEU A 1085 26.66 -19.58 -35.75
CA LEU A 1085 25.34 -18.96 -35.94
C LEU A 1085 25.41 -17.42 -36.09
N GLY A 1086 26.60 -16.82 -36.03
CA GLY A 1086 26.80 -15.37 -36.05
C GLY A 1086 26.02 -14.65 -37.16
N GLY A 1087 25.12 -13.75 -36.77
CA GLY A 1087 24.22 -13.01 -37.66
C GLY A 1087 22.81 -13.60 -37.84
N LEU A 1088 22.46 -14.70 -37.16
CA LEU A 1088 21.09 -15.24 -37.07
C LEU A 1088 20.44 -14.82 -35.76
N ASN A 1089 19.11 -14.61 -35.75
CA ASN A 1089 18.34 -14.57 -34.50
C ASN A 1089 18.40 -15.94 -33.83
N ALA A 1090 18.51 -15.99 -32.51
CA ALA A 1090 18.58 -17.22 -31.74
C ALA A 1090 18.01 -17.05 -30.33
N TRP A 1091 17.63 -18.16 -29.72
CA TRP A 1091 17.38 -18.26 -28.29
C TRP A 1091 18.69 -18.20 -27.52
N CYS A 1092 18.71 -17.43 -26.42
CA CYS A 1092 19.79 -17.40 -25.44
C CYS A 1092 19.30 -16.85 -24.09
N GLY A 1093 20.02 -17.21 -23.03
CA GLY A 1093 19.67 -16.83 -21.67
C GLY A 1093 20.44 -17.66 -20.68
N ASP A 1094 20.94 -17.00 -19.63
CA ASP A 1094 21.95 -17.57 -18.75
C ASP A 1094 21.61 -17.37 -17.25
N PRO A 1095 20.60 -18.07 -16.71
CA PRO A 1095 19.72 -19.03 -17.37
C PRO A 1095 18.28 -18.52 -17.66
N GLN A 1096 17.58 -19.21 -18.54
CA GLN A 1096 16.15 -19.04 -18.84
C GLN A 1096 15.34 -20.25 -18.35
N PRO A 1097 14.31 -20.10 -17.48
CA PRO A 1097 13.44 -21.19 -17.04
C PRO A 1097 12.67 -21.83 -18.21
N PHE A 1098 12.11 -23.03 -17.98
CA PHE A 1098 11.32 -23.74 -18.99
C PHE A 1098 10.17 -22.89 -19.54
N LEU A 1099 10.12 -22.73 -20.86
CA LEU A 1099 9.02 -22.12 -21.62
C LEU A 1099 8.42 -23.14 -22.58
N ASN A 1100 7.09 -23.13 -22.74
CA ASN A 1100 6.43 -23.81 -23.86
C ASN A 1100 6.55 -22.93 -25.10
N SER A 1101 7.25 -23.45 -26.11
CA SER A 1101 7.42 -22.83 -27.42
C SER A 1101 6.39 -23.43 -28.38
N VAL A 1102 5.27 -22.73 -28.56
CA VAL A 1102 4.19 -23.08 -29.50
C VAL A 1102 4.55 -22.45 -30.84
N VAL A 1103 4.58 -23.26 -31.89
CA VAL A 1103 5.05 -22.91 -33.22
C VAL A 1103 3.96 -23.21 -34.23
N ASP A 1104 3.57 -22.21 -35.04
CA ASP A 1104 2.74 -22.42 -36.22
C ASP A 1104 3.53 -23.24 -37.24
N ILE A 1105 3.01 -24.42 -37.59
CA ILE A 1105 3.60 -25.30 -38.60
C ILE A 1105 2.69 -25.51 -39.81
N ASN A 1106 1.61 -24.71 -39.94
CA ASN A 1106 0.65 -24.77 -41.04
C ASN A 1106 1.31 -24.55 -42.41
N ALA A 1107 2.42 -23.79 -42.46
CA ALA A 1107 3.24 -23.60 -43.66
C ALA A 1107 3.76 -24.93 -44.26
N TRP A 1108 3.83 -26.01 -43.47
CA TRP A 1108 4.29 -27.34 -43.89
C TRP A 1108 3.18 -28.41 -43.88
N ALA A 1109 1.91 -28.01 -43.76
CA ALA A 1109 0.77 -28.93 -43.80
C ALA A 1109 0.83 -29.90 -45.00
N GLY A 1110 0.57 -31.18 -44.74
CA GLY A 1110 0.63 -32.26 -45.74
C GLY A 1110 2.03 -32.71 -46.17
N GLN A 1111 3.09 -32.15 -45.59
CA GLN A 1111 4.48 -32.54 -45.89
C GLN A 1111 5.04 -33.49 -44.83
N THR A 1112 6.16 -34.15 -45.15
CA THR A 1112 6.97 -34.85 -44.15
C THR A 1112 8.12 -33.94 -43.75
N VAL A 1113 8.21 -33.62 -42.46
CA VAL A 1113 9.16 -32.65 -41.90
C VAL A 1113 10.18 -33.33 -40.99
N HIS A 1114 11.34 -32.71 -40.86
CA HIS A 1114 12.25 -32.89 -39.74
C HIS A 1114 12.52 -31.55 -39.07
N PHE A 1115 12.36 -31.48 -37.76
CA PHE A 1115 12.80 -30.36 -36.92
C PHE A 1115 14.22 -30.61 -36.42
N ARG A 1116 15.07 -29.58 -36.47
CA ARG A 1116 16.46 -29.59 -36.01
C ARG A 1116 16.68 -28.46 -35.01
N PHE A 1117 17.09 -28.85 -33.83
CA PHE A 1117 17.47 -27.99 -32.73
C PHE A 1117 18.99 -27.81 -32.83
N ARG A 1118 19.45 -26.62 -33.21
CA ARG A 1118 20.85 -26.32 -33.50
C ARG A 1118 21.40 -25.28 -32.53
N PHE A 1119 22.40 -25.67 -31.75
CA PHE A 1119 23.12 -24.83 -30.80
C PHE A 1119 24.52 -24.50 -31.32
N GLY A 1120 24.93 -23.23 -31.27
CA GLY A 1120 26.26 -22.78 -31.62
C GLY A 1120 26.93 -22.07 -30.45
N SER A 1121 28.21 -22.36 -30.20
CA SER A 1121 29.00 -21.66 -29.19
C SER A 1121 30.22 -20.93 -29.75
N ASP A 1122 30.71 -19.95 -28.98
CA ASP A 1122 31.83 -19.08 -29.30
C ASP A 1122 33.20 -19.60 -28.78
N SER A 1123 34.24 -18.76 -28.83
CA SER A 1123 35.62 -19.13 -28.48
C SER A 1123 36.07 -18.80 -27.04
N SER A 1124 35.16 -18.35 -26.16
CA SER A 1124 35.49 -17.62 -24.95
C SER A 1124 34.96 -18.23 -23.65
N VAL A 1125 33.65 -18.48 -23.56
CA VAL A 1125 32.97 -18.82 -22.31
C VAL A 1125 32.12 -20.07 -22.50
N GLY A 1126 31.93 -20.85 -21.43
CA GLY A 1126 31.25 -22.15 -21.52
C GLY A 1126 30.35 -22.43 -20.33
N ARG A 1127 29.31 -23.23 -20.60
CA ARG A 1127 28.31 -23.73 -19.65
C ARG A 1127 28.37 -25.27 -19.65
N PRO A 1128 29.29 -25.86 -18.87
CA PRO A 1128 29.59 -27.29 -18.94
C PRO A 1128 28.54 -28.18 -18.25
N ASN A 1129 27.64 -27.61 -17.45
CA ASN A 1129 26.58 -28.37 -16.77
C ASN A 1129 25.36 -28.62 -17.68
N GLY A 1130 25.16 -27.74 -18.64
CA GLY A 1130 24.12 -27.72 -19.66
C GLY A 1130 24.13 -26.34 -20.30
N ALA A 1131 23.64 -26.23 -21.52
CA ALA A 1131 23.44 -24.96 -22.20
C ALA A 1131 22.07 -24.88 -22.86
N TRP A 1132 21.54 -25.99 -23.35
CA TRP A 1132 20.17 -26.04 -23.84
C TRP A 1132 19.56 -27.39 -23.54
N PHE A 1133 18.35 -27.37 -23.00
CA PHE A 1133 17.57 -28.54 -22.64
C PHE A 1133 16.24 -28.50 -23.39
N LEU A 1134 15.81 -29.65 -23.91
CA LEU A 1134 14.59 -29.83 -24.69
C LEU A 1134 13.75 -30.97 -24.10
N ASP A 1135 12.46 -30.73 -23.94
CA ASP A 1135 11.51 -31.63 -23.30
C ASP A 1135 10.10 -31.54 -23.90
N ASP A 1136 9.23 -32.51 -23.60
CA ASP A 1136 7.80 -32.55 -23.96
C ASP A 1136 7.49 -32.05 -25.39
N VAL A 1137 8.13 -32.64 -26.41
CA VAL A 1137 7.99 -32.21 -27.81
C VAL A 1137 6.74 -32.83 -28.43
N GLU A 1138 5.70 -32.02 -28.61
CA GLU A 1138 4.42 -32.39 -29.20
C GLU A 1138 4.25 -31.79 -30.62
N VAL A 1139 3.57 -32.50 -31.50
CA VAL A 1139 2.90 -31.92 -32.66
C VAL A 1139 1.43 -32.31 -32.58
N GLN A 1140 0.52 -31.36 -32.73
CA GLN A 1140 -0.92 -31.59 -32.67
C GLN A 1140 -1.66 -30.92 -33.84
N VAL A 1141 -2.91 -31.34 -34.06
CA VAL A 1141 -3.86 -30.72 -34.99
C VAL A 1141 -5.22 -30.52 -34.32
N CYS A 1142 -5.87 -29.39 -34.56
CA CYS A 1142 -7.26 -29.18 -34.14
C CYS A 1142 -8.25 -29.84 -35.12
N ALA A 1143 -9.05 -30.78 -34.61
CA ALA A 1143 -10.05 -31.51 -35.38
C ALA A 1143 -11.47 -31.15 -34.89
N PRO A 1144 -12.52 -31.16 -35.74
CA PRO A 1144 -13.90 -31.00 -35.30
C PRO A 1144 -14.24 -31.95 -34.16
N ASP A 1145 -14.93 -31.43 -33.12
CA ASP A 1145 -15.41 -32.24 -32.01
C ASP A 1145 -16.43 -33.26 -32.52
N THR A 1146 -15.91 -34.42 -32.88
CA THR A 1146 -16.64 -35.58 -33.36
C THR A 1146 -16.78 -36.59 -32.24
N MET A 1147 -17.01 -36.10 -31.01
CA MET A 1147 -17.79 -36.83 -30.02
C MET A 1147 -19.05 -37.42 -30.71
N PRO A 1148 -19.14 -38.75 -30.87
CA PRO A 1148 -20.22 -39.35 -31.62
C PRO A 1148 -21.52 -39.16 -30.84
N PHE A 1149 -22.49 -38.54 -31.50
CA PHE A 1149 -23.83 -38.19 -31.03
C PHE A 1149 -24.34 -38.98 -29.80
N LEU A 1150 -24.49 -38.28 -28.68
CA LEU A 1150 -25.02 -38.81 -27.41
C LEU A 1150 -26.54 -39.11 -27.43
N ASP A 1151 -27.15 -39.27 -28.62
CA ASP A 1151 -28.56 -39.61 -28.83
C ASP A 1151 -28.81 -40.84 -29.74
N GLY A 1152 -27.77 -41.45 -30.32
CA GLY A 1152 -27.81 -42.84 -30.81
C GLY A 1152 -28.40 -43.09 -32.21
N PHE A 1153 -28.21 -42.19 -33.18
CA PHE A 1153 -28.84 -42.30 -34.51
C PHE A 1153 -28.12 -43.15 -35.59
N GLU A 1154 -26.97 -43.76 -35.31
CA GLU A 1154 -26.05 -44.34 -36.31
C GLU A 1154 -26.47 -45.68 -36.99
N SER A 1155 -27.76 -46.04 -36.98
CA SER A 1155 -28.25 -47.21 -37.73
C SER A 1155 -28.91 -46.86 -39.08
N GLY A 1156 -29.18 -45.58 -39.33
CA GLY A 1156 -29.82 -45.10 -40.58
C GLY A 1156 -31.22 -45.67 -40.86
N ASN A 1157 -31.83 -46.40 -39.92
CA ASN A 1157 -33.05 -47.14 -40.16
C ASN A 1157 -34.32 -46.33 -39.81
N THR A 1158 -34.85 -45.61 -40.79
CA THR A 1158 -36.08 -44.82 -40.67
C THR A 1158 -37.37 -45.64 -40.72
N SER A 1159 -37.31 -46.98 -40.74
CA SER A 1159 -38.49 -47.84 -41.00
C SER A 1159 -39.52 -47.94 -39.87
N GLN A 1160 -39.34 -47.26 -38.74
CA GLN A 1160 -40.24 -47.35 -37.57
C GLN A 1160 -40.92 -46.03 -37.17
N TRP A 1161 -40.73 -44.93 -37.90
CA TRP A 1161 -41.32 -43.64 -37.55
C TRP A 1161 -42.71 -43.46 -38.19
N SER A 1162 -43.76 -43.91 -37.49
CA SER A 1162 -45.13 -43.48 -37.75
C SER A 1162 -45.51 -42.34 -36.82
N ALA A 1163 -45.74 -41.15 -37.38
CA ALA A 1163 -46.05 -39.95 -36.61
C ALA A 1163 -47.40 -40.04 -35.87
N THR A 1164 -47.46 -39.51 -34.66
CA THR A 1164 -48.67 -38.83 -34.13
C THR A 1164 -48.24 -37.80 -33.08
N GLN A 1165 -48.71 -36.56 -33.27
CA GLN A 1165 -48.62 -35.50 -32.25
C GLN A 1165 -49.68 -35.72 -31.16
N ASN A 1166 -49.39 -35.21 -29.96
CA ASN A 1166 -50.31 -34.39 -29.15
C ASN A 1166 -49.48 -33.49 -28.23
#